data_AF-A0A6L8E2S9-F1
#
_entry.id   AF-A0A6L8E2S9-F1
#
_cell.length_a   1.000
_cell.length_b   1.000
_cell.length_c   1.000
_cell.angle_alpha   90.00
_cell.angle_beta   90.00
_cell.angle_gamma   90.00
#
_symmetry.space_group_name_H-M   'P 1'
#
loop_
_entity.id
_entity.type
_entity.pdbx_description
1 polymer ?
#
loop_
_entity_poly.entity_id
_entity_poly.type
_entity_poly.pdbx_seq_one_letter_code
_entity_poly.pdbx_strand_id
1 'polypeptide(L)'
;MSSNISRFVLSMLFLSFGAGSAGAQETGALDTRAIVEYLADDELEGRLTGSSGIRMAADYIIEQLEAIGAEPLPGIGDFRQAFSYTAGVSDTGTALRIEAIDEARIRRPDGEEANVLTASSGATPVANLQPLPRDPPPDPHAPGSTGADAAVPAVPPAQDDADAASIRALSFSDTGRAQGQLVFAGYGLSVPETDDFSYDSYATLDVTDKIVVVFRYFPEDTQGELRSMLARYSGLRFKALAARERGAAGLIVVTGPRSPNAGALVPLRFDTAVSDSGIVAATVNGELGAAIIESAGESIEAVQASFDTGNPHAAGFDLPLEGSLEVSLAKRESTGHNVIGYLPPAGTAPLDKPYVMLGAHYDHLGRGRGGDSLARGSEAGEIHNGADDNASGVAAVLASGASLAGAERGRGIILAFWSGEELGLLGSTDFVDQAPVPMDQIAAYLNFDMVGRLRDNTLNLQAVGSSTIWTGLAEELNQPIGLNLTFVADPYLPTDVRSLNASRVPSLNFFTGSHEDYHRPTDDAHTINYEGLDSIIELGTAVTANLVTRPDAPDFIRVQEVQQRTGGAATMRIFTGTIPDYTQEVEGLSLSGVVGGGPAEQAGLQGGDVIVGLAGQSVTNIYDYMYALDLLKVGEPAEVIFIRDGERMSVEMIPSVRE
;
A
#
# COMPACT_ATOMS: atom_id res chain seq x y z
N MET A 1 -63.79 -58.15 -18.66
CA MET A 1 -63.46 -56.79 -19.15
C MET A 1 -64.45 -55.84 -18.50
N SER A 2 -63.94 -54.75 -17.92
CA SER A 2 -64.67 -53.71 -17.14
C SER A 2 -65.27 -54.23 -15.83
N SER A 3 -65.42 -53.49 -14.74
CA SER A 3 -64.88 -52.26 -14.12
C SER A 3 -65.62 -52.20 -12.77
N ASN A 4 -65.06 -51.63 -11.69
CA ASN A 4 -65.80 -50.78 -10.72
C ASN A 4 -64.92 -50.31 -9.53
N ILE A 5 -64.53 -49.04 -9.62
CA ILE A 5 -64.66 -47.92 -8.66
C ILE A 5 -65.13 -48.27 -7.21
N SER A 6 -64.32 -48.00 -6.17
CA SER A 6 -64.34 -46.75 -5.36
C SER A 6 -63.69 -46.87 -3.96
N ARG A 7 -62.72 -45.99 -3.71
CA ARG A 7 -62.33 -45.21 -2.51
C ARG A 7 -62.59 -45.75 -1.08
N PHE A 8 -61.50 -45.79 -0.29
CA PHE A 8 -61.50 -45.45 1.15
C PHE A 8 -60.22 -44.68 1.50
N VAL A 9 -60.35 -43.58 2.24
CA VAL A 9 -59.27 -42.73 2.77
C VAL A 9 -58.91 -43.25 4.16
N LEU A 10 -57.61 -43.40 4.44
CA LEU A 10 -57.11 -43.77 5.76
C LEU A 10 -56.13 -42.70 6.26
N SER A 11 -56.53 -41.96 7.29
CA SER A 11 -55.64 -41.11 8.10
C SER A 11 -54.77 -42.00 8.98
N MET A 12 -53.45 -41.79 8.95
CA MET A 12 -52.52 -42.40 9.89
C MET A 12 -51.92 -41.33 10.81
N LEU A 13 -52.21 -41.48 12.10
CA LEU A 13 -51.62 -40.77 13.23
C LEU A 13 -50.16 -41.22 13.40
N PHE A 14 -49.21 -40.30 13.44
CA PHE A 14 -47.86 -40.56 13.95
C PHE A 14 -47.76 -40.01 15.39
N LEU A 15 -47.57 -40.92 16.36
CA LEU A 15 -47.08 -40.59 17.69
C LEU A 15 -45.55 -40.46 17.63
N SER A 16 -45.01 -39.29 17.94
CA SER A 16 -43.57 -39.09 18.19
C SER A 16 -43.29 -39.14 19.69
N PHE A 17 -42.40 -40.05 20.08
CA PHE A 17 -41.78 -40.15 21.40
C PHE A 17 -40.80 -38.97 21.59
N GLY A 18 -40.91 -38.29 22.72
CA GLY A 18 -39.95 -37.26 23.13
C GLY A 18 -38.66 -37.86 23.65
N ALA A 19 -37.54 -37.50 23.04
CA ALA A 19 -36.21 -37.54 23.63
C ALA A 19 -35.70 -36.09 23.61
N GLY A 20 -35.37 -35.57 24.78
CA GLY A 20 -34.91 -34.20 24.94
C GLY A 20 -33.57 -33.97 24.24
N SER A 21 -33.56 -33.06 23.28
CA SER A 21 -32.33 -32.38 22.84
C SER A 21 -32.05 -31.24 23.81
N ALA A 22 -30.85 -31.24 24.39
CA ALA A 22 -30.24 -30.02 24.89
C ALA A 22 -30.21 -29.00 23.76
N GLY A 23 -30.60 -27.75 24.05
CA GLY A 23 -30.73 -26.71 23.06
C GLY A 23 -29.44 -26.49 22.29
N ALA A 24 -29.44 -26.87 21.01
CA ALA A 24 -28.62 -26.18 20.03
C ALA A 24 -29.16 -24.76 19.97
N GLN A 25 -28.37 -23.81 20.46
CA GLN A 25 -28.63 -22.40 20.25
C GLN A 25 -28.59 -22.21 18.72
N GLU A 26 -29.73 -21.84 18.10
CA GLU A 26 -29.71 -21.35 16.73
C GLU A 26 -28.80 -20.11 16.75
N THR A 27 -27.56 -20.27 16.29
CA THR A 27 -26.70 -19.14 15.96
C THR A 27 -27.37 -18.45 14.78
N GLY A 28 -28.13 -17.38 15.06
CA GLY A 28 -28.79 -16.59 14.03
C GLY A 28 -27.74 -16.13 13.01
N ALA A 29 -28.09 -16.19 11.71
CA ALA A 29 -27.26 -15.61 10.67
C ALA A 29 -26.95 -14.15 11.04
N LEU A 30 -25.68 -13.76 11.00
CA LEU A 30 -25.29 -12.37 11.20
C LEU A 30 -25.96 -11.52 10.12
N ASP A 31 -26.42 -10.33 10.48
CA ASP A 31 -26.98 -9.38 9.53
C ASP A 31 -25.84 -8.68 8.78
N THR A 32 -25.52 -9.20 7.59
CA THR A 32 -24.47 -8.67 6.71
C THR A 32 -24.65 -7.18 6.44
N ARG A 33 -25.91 -6.72 6.28
CA ARG A 33 -26.19 -5.30 6.05
C ARG A 33 -25.86 -4.48 7.28
N ALA A 34 -26.27 -4.92 8.46
CA ALA A 34 -25.96 -4.20 9.70
C ALA A 34 -24.44 -4.07 9.94
N ILE A 35 -23.66 -5.10 9.59
CA ILE A 35 -22.19 -5.06 9.68
C ILE A 35 -21.63 -3.99 8.74
N VAL A 36 -22.04 -4.01 7.47
CA VAL A 36 -21.57 -3.05 6.47
C VAL A 36 -21.97 -1.63 6.85
N GLU A 37 -23.23 -1.41 7.25
CA GLU A 37 -23.75 -0.10 7.67
C GLU A 37 -22.99 0.44 8.90
N TYR A 38 -22.69 -0.39 9.89
CA TYR A 38 -21.91 0.03 11.04
C TYR A 38 -20.47 0.38 10.67
N LEU A 39 -19.81 -0.49 9.90
CA LEU A 39 -18.41 -0.28 9.57
C LEU A 39 -18.25 0.97 8.70
N ALA A 40 -19.13 1.16 7.72
CA ALA A 40 -19.14 2.30 6.80
C ALA A 40 -19.88 3.54 7.35
N ASP A 41 -20.09 3.63 8.66
CA ASP A 41 -20.68 4.83 9.28
C ASP A 41 -19.64 5.96 9.40
N ASP A 42 -20.09 7.21 9.18
CA ASP A 42 -19.28 8.42 9.35
C ASP A 42 -18.65 8.52 10.76
N GLU A 43 -19.29 7.93 11.79
CA GLU A 43 -18.75 7.86 13.15
C GLU A 43 -17.40 7.13 13.23
N LEU A 44 -17.11 6.23 12.28
CA LEU A 44 -15.85 5.52 12.18
C LEU A 44 -14.81 6.29 11.34
N GLU A 45 -15.11 7.50 10.90
CA GLU A 45 -14.17 8.46 10.28
C GLU A 45 -13.30 7.85 9.16
N GLY A 46 -13.84 6.86 8.44
CA GLY A 46 -13.16 6.14 7.35
C GLY A 46 -12.02 5.20 7.77
N ARG A 47 -12.01 4.76 9.04
CA ARG A 47 -11.19 3.65 9.56
C ARG A 47 -9.70 3.70 9.20
N LEU A 48 -9.09 4.88 9.13
CA LEU A 48 -7.65 5.00 8.86
C LEU A 48 -6.83 4.25 9.91
N THR A 49 -5.85 3.46 9.48
CA THR A 49 -4.95 2.73 10.39
C THR A 49 -4.34 3.67 11.46
N GLY A 50 -4.50 3.29 12.73
CA GLY A 50 -4.11 4.06 13.93
C GLY A 50 -5.13 5.10 14.44
N SER A 51 -6.24 5.34 13.72
CA SER A 51 -7.30 6.29 14.11
C SER A 51 -8.21 5.79 15.25
N SER A 52 -9.08 6.65 15.76
CA SER A 52 -10.21 6.26 16.63
C SER A 52 -11.18 5.33 15.93
N GLY A 53 -11.51 5.65 14.68
CA GLY A 53 -12.48 4.91 13.88
C GLY A 53 -12.12 3.44 13.68
N ILE A 54 -10.86 3.14 13.36
CA ILE A 54 -10.40 1.76 13.23
C ILE A 54 -10.38 1.00 14.57
N ARG A 55 -10.17 1.70 15.70
CA ARG A 55 -10.28 1.07 17.02
C ARG A 55 -11.73 0.68 17.31
N MET A 56 -12.69 1.55 17.01
CA MET A 56 -14.13 1.23 17.12
C MET A 56 -14.52 0.07 16.21
N ALA A 57 -14.02 0.05 14.96
CA ALA A 57 -14.22 -1.07 14.05
C ALA A 57 -13.66 -2.39 14.63
N ALA A 58 -12.45 -2.37 15.19
CA ALA A 58 -11.83 -3.53 15.82
C ALA A 58 -12.65 -4.04 17.01
N ASP A 59 -13.11 -3.13 17.88
CA ASP A 59 -13.97 -3.46 19.03
C ASP A 59 -15.26 -4.15 18.58
N TYR A 60 -15.91 -3.61 17.54
CA TYR A 60 -17.10 -4.20 16.95
C TYR A 60 -16.85 -5.59 16.35
N ILE A 61 -15.79 -5.75 15.56
CA ILE A 61 -15.41 -7.04 14.97
C ILE A 61 -15.16 -8.07 16.08
N ILE A 62 -14.50 -7.68 17.16
CA ILE A 62 -14.23 -8.57 18.30
C ILE A 62 -15.51 -8.98 19.00
N GLU A 63 -16.47 -8.05 19.18
CA GLU A 63 -17.79 -8.41 19.70
C GLU A 63 -18.50 -9.44 18.80
N GLN A 64 -18.41 -9.28 17.48
CA GLN A 64 -18.96 -10.27 16.53
C GLN A 64 -18.25 -11.62 16.62
N LEU A 65 -16.92 -11.63 16.76
CA LEU A 65 -16.12 -12.85 16.94
C LEU A 65 -16.47 -13.59 18.24
N GLU A 66 -16.60 -12.87 19.35
CA GLU A 66 -17.02 -13.44 20.63
C GLU A 66 -18.44 -13.99 20.57
N ALA A 67 -19.36 -13.30 19.88
CA ALA A 67 -20.74 -13.74 19.70
C ALA A 67 -20.86 -15.08 18.96
N ILE A 68 -19.94 -15.37 18.03
CA ILE A 68 -19.89 -16.65 17.30
C ILE A 68 -19.05 -17.71 18.01
N GLY A 69 -18.49 -17.40 19.19
CA GLY A 69 -17.68 -18.32 19.98
C GLY A 69 -16.26 -18.52 19.45
N ALA A 70 -15.73 -17.57 18.68
CA ALA A 70 -14.32 -17.57 18.33
C ALA A 70 -13.46 -17.25 19.56
N GLU A 71 -12.25 -17.78 19.58
CA GLU A 71 -11.23 -17.54 20.60
C GLU A 71 -10.06 -16.75 19.97
N PRO A 72 -9.20 -16.08 20.75
CA PRO A 72 -7.93 -15.58 20.25
C PRO A 72 -7.09 -16.68 19.58
N LEU A 73 -6.40 -16.35 18.48
CA LEU A 73 -5.49 -17.31 17.85
C LEU A 73 -4.35 -17.67 18.83
N PRO A 74 -3.97 -18.96 18.93
CA PRO A 74 -2.79 -19.36 19.69
C PRO A 74 -1.55 -18.57 19.25
N GLY A 75 -0.85 -17.96 20.22
CA GLY A 75 0.38 -17.19 19.97
C GLY A 75 0.21 -15.67 20.05
N ILE A 76 -1.00 -15.12 19.91
CA ILE A 76 -1.24 -13.66 19.86
C ILE A 76 -1.69 -13.10 21.23
N GLY A 77 -2.16 -13.94 22.15
CA GLY A 77 -2.49 -13.58 23.53
C GLY A 77 -3.92 -13.02 23.71
N ASP A 78 -4.37 -12.17 22.79
CA ASP A 78 -5.75 -11.72 22.64
C ASP A 78 -6.16 -11.65 21.15
N PHE A 79 -7.33 -11.05 20.86
CA PHE A 79 -7.78 -10.88 19.47
C PHE A 79 -6.96 -9.86 18.68
N ARG A 80 -6.13 -9.01 19.31
CA ARG A 80 -5.41 -7.92 18.64
C ARG A 80 -3.94 -8.24 18.48
N GLN A 81 -3.51 -8.45 17.25
CA GLN A 81 -2.07 -8.52 16.95
C GLN A 81 -1.55 -7.12 16.65
N ALA A 82 -0.72 -6.57 17.54
CA ALA A 82 -0.10 -5.27 17.33
C ALA A 82 1.10 -5.35 16.38
N PHE A 83 1.24 -4.34 15.52
CA PHE A 83 2.42 -4.12 14.68
C PHE A 83 2.80 -2.63 14.68
N SER A 84 4.08 -2.34 14.47
CA SER A 84 4.57 -0.95 14.39
C SER A 84 4.64 -0.50 12.94
N TYR A 85 4.30 0.75 12.69
CA TYR A 85 4.42 1.36 11.36
C TYR A 85 4.67 2.86 11.47
N THR A 86 5.31 3.43 10.45
CA THR A 86 5.45 4.88 10.34
C THR A 86 4.12 5.49 9.86
N ALA A 87 3.48 6.29 10.71
CA ALA A 87 2.20 6.95 10.42
C ALA A 87 2.34 8.37 9.88
N GLY A 88 3.56 8.85 9.70
CA GLY A 88 3.82 10.19 9.20
C GLY A 88 5.27 10.59 9.26
N VAL A 89 5.56 11.71 8.60
CA VAL A 89 6.85 12.40 8.69
C VAL A 89 6.55 13.84 9.10
N SER A 90 7.39 14.39 9.97
CA SER A 90 7.33 15.79 10.40
C SER A 90 8.67 16.48 10.14
N ASP A 91 8.61 17.71 9.65
CA ASP A 91 9.78 18.59 9.54
C ASP A 91 10.07 19.18 10.93
N THR A 92 11.13 18.70 11.56
CA THR A 92 11.53 19.10 12.92
C THR A 92 12.60 20.18 12.93
N GLY A 93 13.04 20.61 11.75
CA GLY A 93 14.08 21.62 11.59
C GLY A 93 14.70 21.53 10.21
N THR A 94 14.20 22.34 9.28
CA THR A 94 14.82 22.54 7.98
C THR A 94 15.30 23.96 7.88
N ALA A 95 16.54 24.14 7.45
CA ALA A 95 17.16 25.44 7.33
C ALA A 95 18.00 25.52 6.06
N LEU A 96 17.97 26.69 5.43
CA LEU A 96 18.81 27.02 4.29
C LEU A 96 19.54 28.31 4.60
N ARG A 97 20.86 28.31 4.43
CA ARG A 97 21.69 29.51 4.39
C ARG A 97 22.31 29.61 3.01
N ILE A 98 22.11 30.72 2.32
CA ILE A 98 22.75 31.03 1.03
C ILE A 98 23.58 32.31 1.14
N GLU A 99 24.70 32.33 0.45
CA GLU A 99 25.67 33.42 0.42
C GLU A 99 26.05 33.74 -1.02
N ALA A 100 26.10 35.02 -1.37
CA ALA A 100 26.52 35.48 -2.69
C ALA A 100 28.02 35.30 -2.89
N ILE A 101 28.39 34.80 -4.07
CA ILE A 101 29.79 34.67 -4.50
C ILE A 101 30.20 35.95 -5.23
N ASP A 102 31.43 36.43 -4.97
CA ASP A 102 32.02 37.62 -5.59
C ASP A 102 31.18 38.91 -5.47
N GLU A 103 30.85 39.56 -6.59
CA GLU A 103 30.10 40.82 -6.64
C GLU A 103 28.57 40.62 -6.68
N ALA A 104 28.09 39.37 -6.70
CA ALA A 104 26.66 39.08 -6.77
C ALA A 104 25.91 39.58 -5.52
N ARG A 105 24.61 39.83 -5.67
CA ARG A 105 23.71 40.26 -4.58
C ARG A 105 22.44 39.45 -4.63
N ILE A 106 21.95 39.08 -3.45
CA ILE A 106 20.66 38.41 -3.28
C ILE A 106 19.62 39.49 -3.03
N ARG A 107 18.62 39.56 -3.92
CA ARG A 107 17.47 40.44 -3.69
C ARG A 107 16.51 39.74 -2.75
N ARG A 108 16.31 40.32 -1.56
CA ARG A 108 15.38 39.81 -0.56
C ARG A 108 13.93 40.07 -0.97
N PRO A 109 12.96 39.35 -0.36
CA PRO A 109 11.53 39.59 -0.59
C PRO A 109 11.08 41.02 -0.27
N ASP A 110 11.74 41.68 0.69
CA ASP A 110 11.50 43.10 1.04
C ASP A 110 12.09 44.10 0.02
N GLY A 111 12.80 43.60 -0.99
CA GLY A 111 13.43 44.37 -2.05
C GLY A 111 14.84 44.87 -1.72
N GLU A 112 15.37 44.61 -0.52
CA GLU A 112 16.76 44.97 -0.15
C GLU A 112 17.77 43.98 -0.74
N GLU A 113 18.98 44.47 -1.04
CA GLU A 113 20.09 43.61 -1.44
C GLU A 113 20.87 43.10 -0.23
N ALA A 114 21.23 41.82 -0.24
CA ALA A 114 22.00 41.19 0.82
C ALA A 114 23.08 40.25 0.26
N ASN A 115 24.14 40.07 1.05
CA ASN A 115 25.18 39.08 0.77
C ASN A 115 24.82 37.70 1.32
N VAL A 116 23.93 37.64 2.31
CA VAL A 116 23.51 36.39 2.97
C VAL A 116 22.00 36.42 3.18
N LEU A 117 21.36 35.29 2.89
CA LEU A 117 19.95 35.03 3.17
C LEU A 117 19.82 33.70 3.92
N THR A 118 18.93 33.68 4.91
CA THR A 118 18.63 32.48 5.71
C THR A 118 17.13 32.24 5.71
N ALA A 119 16.74 30.98 5.59
CA ALA A 119 15.38 30.49 5.67
C ALA A 119 15.30 29.34 6.67
N SER A 120 14.16 29.20 7.33
CA SER A 120 13.87 28.09 8.24
C SER A 120 12.41 27.67 8.09
N SER A 121 12.13 26.39 8.29
CA SER A 121 10.77 25.86 8.37
C SER A 121 10.01 26.39 9.58
N GLY A 122 10.67 27.07 10.52
CA GLY A 122 10.07 27.59 11.75
C GLY A 122 9.82 26.52 12.82
N ALA A 123 10.11 25.25 12.50
CA ALA A 123 10.05 24.15 13.44
C ALA A 123 11.18 24.28 14.48
N THR A 124 10.82 24.10 15.76
CA THR A 124 11.80 23.95 16.85
C THR A 124 12.14 22.46 16.98
N PRO A 125 13.41 22.06 17.11
CA PRO A 125 13.78 20.65 17.30
C PRO A 125 12.97 20.05 18.44
N VAL A 126 12.21 19.00 18.15
CA VAL A 126 11.46 18.28 19.19
C VAL A 126 12.48 17.56 20.05
N ALA A 127 12.80 18.12 21.22
CA ALA A 127 13.67 17.49 22.19
C ALA A 127 13.03 16.17 22.65
N ASN A 128 13.63 15.04 22.25
CA ASN A 128 13.31 13.68 22.70
C ASN A 128 11.81 13.34 22.67
N LEU A 129 11.32 12.84 21.55
CA LEU A 129 10.30 11.80 21.63
C LEU A 129 10.98 10.58 22.27
N GLN A 130 10.87 10.45 23.59
CA GLN A 130 11.19 9.18 24.23
C GLN A 130 10.34 8.12 23.53
N PRO A 131 10.93 6.97 23.13
CA PRO A 131 10.12 5.83 22.75
C PRO A 131 9.10 5.61 23.85
N LEU A 132 7.83 5.44 23.47
CA LEU A 132 6.80 5.03 24.43
C LEU A 132 7.39 3.86 25.24
N PRO A 133 7.28 3.88 26.58
CA PRO A 133 7.81 2.80 27.39
C PRO A 133 7.24 1.49 26.84
N ARG A 134 8.12 0.56 26.45
CA ARG A 134 7.71 -0.81 26.16
C ARG A 134 6.96 -1.29 27.39
N ASP A 135 5.69 -1.64 27.23
CA ASP A 135 4.95 -2.26 28.31
C ASP A 135 5.76 -3.48 28.77
N PRO A 136 6.02 -3.63 30.08
CA PRO A 136 6.66 -4.82 30.59
C PRO A 136 5.76 -6.03 30.28
N PRO A 137 6.34 -7.22 30.02
CA PRO A 137 5.55 -8.43 29.79
C PRO A 137 4.61 -8.66 30.98
N PRO A 138 3.37 -9.14 30.74
CA PRO A 138 2.34 -9.21 31.77
C PRO A 138 2.80 -10.10 32.94
N ASP A 139 2.66 -9.58 34.16
CA ASP A 139 2.88 -10.33 35.40
C ASP A 139 1.77 -11.38 35.55
N PRO A 140 2.10 -12.70 35.53
CA PRO A 140 1.11 -13.77 35.61
C PRO A 140 0.39 -13.87 36.97
N HIS A 141 0.64 -12.95 37.92
CA HIS A 141 0.11 -13.03 39.29
C HIS A 141 -0.64 -11.79 39.80
N ALA A 142 -0.96 -10.80 38.96
CA ALA A 142 -1.76 -9.64 39.40
C ALA A 142 -3.28 -9.94 39.38
N PRO A 143 -4.02 -9.82 40.50
CA PRO A 143 -5.47 -9.95 40.50
C PRO A 143 -6.12 -8.68 39.93
N GLY A 144 -7.18 -8.87 39.14
CA GLY A 144 -7.80 -7.87 38.27
C GLY A 144 -7.99 -6.48 38.88
N SER A 145 -7.48 -5.48 38.18
CA SER A 145 -7.84 -4.08 38.36
C SER A 145 -8.63 -3.60 37.15
N THR A 146 -9.89 -3.27 37.38
CA THR A 146 -10.64 -2.30 36.58
C THR A 146 -9.89 -0.97 36.63
N GLY A 147 -9.17 -0.62 35.55
CA GLY A 147 -8.35 0.58 35.45
C GLY A 147 -8.87 1.46 34.34
N ALA A 148 -9.36 2.64 34.70
CA ALA A 148 -9.85 3.64 33.77
C ALA A 148 -8.75 4.09 32.79
N ASP A 149 -9.15 4.24 31.53
CA ASP A 149 -8.38 4.80 30.44
C ASP A 149 -7.64 6.08 30.86
N ALA A 150 -6.32 6.04 30.78
CA ALA A 150 -5.56 7.25 30.55
C ALA A 150 -5.91 7.71 29.14
N ALA A 151 -6.82 8.66 29.03
CA ALA A 151 -7.15 9.33 27.78
C ALA A 151 -5.86 9.78 27.09
N VAL A 152 -5.49 9.08 26.01
CA VAL A 152 -4.57 9.63 25.01
C VAL A 152 -5.27 10.89 24.50
N PRO A 153 -4.67 12.09 24.63
CA PRO A 153 -5.34 13.30 24.20
C PRO A 153 -5.70 13.14 22.72
N ALA A 154 -6.96 13.40 22.39
CA ALA A 154 -7.41 13.49 21.00
C ALA A 154 -6.39 14.34 20.25
N VAL A 155 -5.73 13.73 19.26
CA VAL A 155 -4.75 14.40 18.41
C VAL A 155 -5.52 15.52 17.73
N PRO A 156 -5.28 16.80 18.07
CA PRO A 156 -5.88 17.86 17.29
C PRO A 156 -5.38 17.67 15.86
N PRO A 157 -6.21 17.92 14.83
CA PRO A 157 -5.71 17.91 13.48
C PRO A 157 -4.45 18.76 13.47
N ALA A 158 -3.39 18.29 12.79
CA ALA A 158 -2.27 19.14 12.45
C ALA A 158 -2.85 20.33 11.68
N GLN A 159 -3.19 21.38 12.41
CA GLN A 159 -3.20 22.74 11.91
C GLN A 159 -1.72 23.04 11.76
N ASP A 160 -1.19 22.61 10.62
CA ASP A 160 -0.01 23.24 10.08
C ASP A 160 -0.37 24.73 10.00
N ASP A 161 0.22 25.53 10.88
CA ASP A 161 0.30 26.97 10.71
C ASP A 161 1.12 27.22 9.42
N ALA A 162 0.47 27.06 8.27
CA ALA A 162 1.06 27.08 6.94
C ALA A 162 1.40 28.51 6.46
N ASP A 163 1.24 29.53 7.29
CA ASP A 163 1.31 30.93 6.89
C ASP A 163 2.64 31.66 7.20
N ALA A 164 3.75 30.96 7.47
CA ALA A 164 5.06 31.64 7.68
C ALA A 164 6.35 30.92 7.24
N ALA A 165 6.28 29.66 6.78
CA ALA A 165 7.49 28.91 6.40
C ALA A 165 7.96 29.26 4.98
N SER A 166 9.23 29.62 4.81
CA SER A 166 9.85 29.90 3.50
C SER A 166 10.52 28.66 2.88
N ILE A 167 10.74 27.63 3.68
CA ILE A 167 11.34 26.35 3.30
C ILE A 167 10.69 25.20 4.07
N ARG A 168 10.70 24.01 3.49
CA ARG A 168 10.23 22.76 4.11
C ARG A 168 10.99 21.57 3.53
N ALA A 169 11.27 20.57 4.34
CA ALA A 169 11.80 19.30 3.85
C ALA A 169 10.82 18.59 2.90
N LEU A 170 11.34 17.85 1.93
CA LEU A 170 10.54 16.86 1.20
C LEU A 170 10.45 15.58 2.04
N SER A 171 9.29 14.90 2.02
CA SER A 171 9.04 13.75 2.91
C SER A 171 9.99 12.57 2.71
N PHE A 172 10.59 12.46 1.52
CA PHE A 172 11.58 11.44 1.16
C PHE A 172 13.04 11.89 1.37
N SER A 173 13.28 13.10 1.86
CA SER A 173 14.64 13.61 2.05
C SER A 173 15.40 12.80 3.10
N ASP A 174 16.70 12.66 2.91
CA ASP A 174 17.58 12.26 4.01
C ASP A 174 17.59 13.34 5.09
N THR A 175 17.68 12.93 6.36
CA THR A 175 18.03 13.83 7.44
C THR A 175 19.54 14.04 7.44
N GLY A 176 19.98 15.29 7.33
CA GLY A 176 21.40 15.60 7.19
C GLY A 176 21.66 17.01 6.68
N ARG A 177 22.89 17.21 6.21
CA ARG A 177 23.35 18.52 5.73
C ARG A 177 24.07 18.39 4.39
N ALA A 178 23.63 19.19 3.43
CA ALA A 178 24.27 19.41 2.15
C ALA A 178 24.91 20.80 2.10
N GLN A 179 26.08 20.91 1.50
CA GLN A 179 26.79 22.17 1.30
C GLN A 179 27.43 22.18 -0.08
N GLY A 180 27.43 23.34 -0.73
CA GLY A 180 28.07 23.52 -2.02
C GLY A 180 27.53 24.73 -2.78
N GLN A 181 28.09 24.96 -3.97
CA GLN A 181 27.56 25.94 -4.90
C GLN A 181 26.15 25.53 -5.34
N LEU A 182 25.26 26.51 -5.57
CA LEU A 182 23.95 26.25 -6.15
C LEU A 182 24.02 26.22 -7.69
N VAL A 183 23.27 25.32 -8.31
CA VAL A 183 23.12 25.25 -9.76
C VAL A 183 21.66 25.12 -10.13
N PHE A 184 21.24 25.75 -11.21
CA PHE A 184 19.88 25.63 -11.70
C PHE A 184 19.83 24.62 -12.86
N ALA A 185 19.05 23.56 -12.69
CA ALA A 185 18.92 22.45 -13.64
C ALA A 185 17.53 22.39 -14.29
N GLY A 186 16.88 23.54 -14.56
CA GLY A 186 15.58 23.57 -15.22
C GLY A 186 14.52 22.81 -14.43
N TYR A 187 13.88 21.82 -15.06
CA TYR A 187 12.94 20.91 -14.40
C TYR A 187 13.61 19.67 -13.78
N GLY A 188 14.92 19.48 -13.90
CA GLY A 188 15.64 18.34 -13.32
C GLY A 188 15.18 16.97 -13.87
N LEU A 189 14.72 16.94 -15.12
CA LEU A 189 14.25 15.72 -15.77
C LEU A 189 15.42 14.99 -16.43
N SER A 190 15.42 13.66 -16.33
CA SER A 190 16.29 12.80 -17.11
C SER A 190 15.42 11.71 -17.73
N VAL A 191 15.11 11.89 -19.01
CA VAL A 191 14.36 10.95 -19.84
C VAL A 191 15.38 10.09 -20.58
N PRO A 192 15.31 8.75 -20.47
CA PRO A 192 16.21 7.85 -21.17
C PRO A 192 16.22 8.12 -22.68
N GLU A 193 17.40 7.98 -23.30
CA GLU A 193 17.54 8.15 -24.75
C GLU A 193 16.79 7.04 -25.48
N THR A 194 15.89 7.45 -26.36
CA THR A 194 15.22 6.59 -27.34
C THR A 194 15.71 6.97 -28.73
N ASP A 195 15.49 6.10 -29.72
CA ASP A 195 15.91 6.35 -31.11
C ASP A 195 15.39 7.70 -31.67
N ASP A 196 14.29 8.23 -31.11
CA ASP A 196 13.61 9.44 -31.60
C ASP A 196 13.66 10.65 -30.65
N PHE A 197 14.07 10.48 -29.38
CA PHE A 197 14.04 11.57 -28.39
C PHE A 197 14.90 11.30 -27.14
N SER A 198 15.56 12.36 -26.65
CA SER A 198 16.17 12.43 -25.32
C SER A 198 15.94 13.81 -24.69
N TYR A 199 15.81 13.83 -23.35
CA TYR A 199 15.70 15.07 -22.58
C TYR A 199 16.45 14.89 -21.27
N ASP A 200 17.59 15.56 -21.12
CA ASP A 200 18.38 15.51 -19.91
C ASP A 200 18.76 16.94 -19.47
N SER A 201 18.14 17.39 -18.38
CA SER A 201 18.39 18.72 -17.80
C SER A 201 19.84 18.89 -17.29
N TYR A 202 20.60 17.82 -17.17
CA TYR A 202 21.96 17.80 -16.66
C TYR A 202 23.04 17.63 -17.74
N ALA A 203 22.66 17.43 -19.01
CA ALA A 203 23.57 17.04 -20.09
C ALA A 203 24.81 17.94 -20.24
N THR A 204 24.69 19.23 -19.89
CA THR A 204 25.76 20.22 -19.98
C THR A 204 26.10 20.86 -18.63
N LEU A 205 25.62 20.30 -17.51
CA LEU A 205 25.71 20.91 -16.18
C LEU A 205 26.48 19.99 -15.23
N ASP A 206 27.57 20.51 -14.66
CA ASP A 206 28.28 19.83 -13.58
C ASP A 206 27.59 20.10 -12.25
N VAL A 207 27.08 19.04 -11.63
CA VAL A 207 26.34 19.07 -10.36
C VAL A 207 27.08 18.38 -9.23
N THR A 208 28.29 17.87 -9.47
CA THR A 208 29.07 17.13 -8.49
C THR A 208 29.37 18.00 -7.26
N ASP A 209 29.02 17.51 -6.07
CA ASP A 209 29.17 18.22 -4.78
C ASP A 209 28.42 19.57 -4.70
N LYS A 210 27.41 19.79 -5.56
CA LYS A 210 26.61 21.02 -5.63
C LYS A 210 25.18 20.81 -5.13
N ILE A 211 24.52 21.90 -4.74
CA ILE A 211 23.09 21.90 -4.43
C ILE A 211 22.31 22.23 -5.70
N VAL A 212 21.55 21.26 -6.20
CA VAL A 212 20.76 21.38 -7.43
C VAL A 212 19.44 22.08 -7.12
N VAL A 213 19.10 23.09 -7.91
CA VAL A 213 17.83 23.84 -7.86
C VAL A 213 17.01 23.50 -9.10
N VAL A 214 15.77 23.08 -8.91
CA VAL A 214 14.85 22.68 -10.01
C VAL A 214 13.47 23.26 -9.83
N PHE A 215 12.75 23.43 -10.93
CA PHE A 215 11.31 23.65 -10.91
C PHE A 215 10.56 22.35 -10.57
N ARG A 216 9.49 22.49 -9.78
CA ARG A 216 8.45 21.47 -9.62
C ARG A 216 7.73 21.25 -10.94
N TYR A 217 7.20 20.04 -11.15
CA TYR A 217 6.48 19.62 -12.37
C TYR A 217 7.41 19.42 -13.59
N PHE A 218 6.96 19.79 -14.77
CA PHE A 218 7.62 19.60 -16.05
C PHE A 218 7.23 20.77 -16.99
N PRO A 219 7.89 20.93 -18.15
CA PRO A 219 7.62 22.02 -19.09
C PRO A 219 6.12 22.20 -19.45
N GLU A 220 5.53 23.31 -19.02
CA GLU A 220 4.06 23.48 -19.02
C GLU A 220 3.46 23.69 -20.42
N ASP A 221 4.22 24.27 -21.36
CA ASP A 221 3.75 24.59 -22.72
C ASP A 221 3.80 23.36 -23.66
N THR A 222 4.25 22.20 -23.16
CA THR A 222 4.31 20.96 -23.93
C THR A 222 2.93 20.31 -24.12
N GLN A 223 2.72 19.72 -25.30
CA GLN A 223 1.45 19.12 -25.71
C GLN A 223 1.64 17.70 -26.26
N GLY A 224 0.54 16.95 -26.37
CA GLY A 224 0.50 15.65 -27.03
C GLY A 224 1.42 14.60 -26.39
N GLU A 225 2.17 13.90 -27.24
CA GLU A 225 3.06 12.81 -26.84
C GLU A 225 4.22 13.28 -25.97
N LEU A 226 4.84 14.42 -26.31
CA LEU A 226 5.92 15.01 -25.53
C LEU A 226 5.47 15.31 -24.09
N ARG A 227 4.27 15.89 -23.93
CA ARG A 227 3.68 16.13 -22.59
C ARG A 227 3.54 14.82 -21.81
N SER A 228 2.98 13.80 -22.46
CA SER A 228 2.73 12.50 -21.86
C SER A 228 4.02 11.79 -21.46
N MET A 229 5.10 11.99 -22.21
CA MET A 229 6.42 11.44 -21.93
C MET A 229 7.08 12.16 -20.75
N LEU A 230 7.20 13.49 -20.79
CA LEU A 230 7.84 14.27 -19.72
C LEU A 230 7.11 14.13 -18.38
N ALA A 231 5.78 14.03 -18.42
CA ALA A 231 4.97 13.85 -17.21
C ALA A 231 5.34 12.58 -16.42
N ARG A 232 5.74 11.50 -17.11
CA ARG A 232 6.14 10.22 -16.45
C ARG A 232 7.37 10.37 -15.55
N TYR A 233 8.29 11.24 -15.93
CA TYR A 233 9.54 11.50 -15.20
C TYR A 233 9.48 12.74 -14.30
N SER A 234 8.30 13.33 -14.14
CA SER A 234 8.13 14.60 -13.41
C SER A 234 8.01 14.45 -11.89
N GLY A 235 7.90 13.22 -11.39
CA GLY A 235 7.84 12.91 -9.96
C GLY A 235 9.06 13.43 -9.21
N LEU A 236 8.86 13.98 -8.01
CA LEU A 236 9.94 14.60 -7.24
C LEU A 236 11.04 13.61 -6.86
N ARG A 237 10.71 12.34 -6.62
CA ARG A 237 11.69 11.28 -6.38
C ARG A 237 12.58 11.01 -7.59
N PHE A 238 12.02 10.99 -8.81
CA PHE A 238 12.84 10.84 -10.02
C PHE A 238 13.82 12.00 -10.20
N LYS A 239 13.42 13.23 -9.85
CA LYS A 239 14.33 14.39 -9.88
C LYS A 239 15.45 14.27 -8.84
N ALA A 240 15.11 13.83 -7.63
CA ALA A 240 16.07 13.59 -6.56
C ALA A 240 17.08 12.51 -6.93
N LEU A 241 16.60 11.38 -7.47
CA LEU A 241 17.41 10.30 -8.00
C LEU A 241 18.34 10.79 -9.12
N ALA A 242 17.81 11.51 -10.11
CA ALA A 242 18.60 12.02 -11.23
C ALA A 242 19.73 12.97 -10.78
N ALA A 243 19.48 13.79 -9.76
CA ALA A 243 20.49 14.65 -9.14
C ALA A 243 21.53 13.82 -8.36
N ARG A 244 21.08 12.88 -7.52
CA ARG A 244 21.93 12.01 -6.69
C ARG A 244 22.90 11.18 -7.53
N GLU A 245 22.42 10.51 -8.57
CA GLU A 245 23.27 9.66 -9.44
C GLU A 245 24.35 10.46 -10.19
N ARG A 246 24.20 11.79 -10.28
CA ARG A 246 25.19 12.70 -10.87
C ARG A 246 26.08 13.37 -9.82
N GLY A 247 26.00 12.93 -8.56
CA GLY A 247 26.84 13.40 -7.46
C GLY A 247 26.38 14.70 -6.80
N ALA A 248 25.13 15.11 -6.98
CA ALA A 248 24.61 16.29 -6.28
C ALA A 248 24.64 16.09 -4.76
N ALA A 249 25.06 17.12 -4.03
CA ALA A 249 25.09 17.11 -2.57
C ALA A 249 23.69 17.31 -1.97
N GLY A 250 22.80 18.02 -2.67
CA GLY A 250 21.43 18.27 -2.21
C GLY A 250 20.50 18.77 -3.31
N LEU A 251 19.21 18.82 -3.03
CA LEU A 251 18.16 19.26 -3.96
C LEU A 251 17.26 20.34 -3.34
N ILE A 252 16.98 21.40 -4.10
CA ILE A 252 16.00 22.43 -3.79
C ILE A 252 14.94 22.47 -4.89
N VAL A 253 13.68 22.31 -4.50
CA VAL A 253 12.52 22.34 -5.41
C VAL A 253 11.76 23.64 -5.26
N VAL A 254 11.58 24.33 -6.38
CA VAL A 254 10.85 25.60 -6.48
C VAL A 254 9.55 25.38 -7.26
N THR A 255 8.40 25.75 -6.69
CA THR A 255 7.16 25.83 -7.48
C THR A 255 7.13 27.17 -8.22
N GLY A 256 7.46 27.15 -9.52
CA GLY A 256 7.62 28.36 -10.32
C GLY A 256 6.30 29.15 -10.50
N PRO A 257 6.37 30.45 -10.87
CA PRO A 257 5.20 31.31 -11.02
C PRO A 257 4.21 30.86 -12.12
N ARG A 258 4.66 30.08 -13.11
CA ARG A 258 3.83 29.54 -14.19
C ARG A 258 3.31 28.13 -13.91
N SER A 259 3.68 27.54 -12.77
CA SER A 259 3.27 26.19 -12.37
C SER A 259 1.90 26.18 -11.67
N PRO A 260 1.23 25.01 -11.62
CA PRO A 260 0.14 24.79 -10.69
C PRO A 260 0.56 25.11 -9.24
N ASN A 261 -0.31 25.80 -8.49
CA ASN A 261 -0.03 26.23 -7.11
C ASN A 261 1.23 27.11 -7.00
N ALA A 262 1.41 28.05 -7.94
CA ALA A 262 2.54 28.98 -8.03
C ALA A 262 3.05 29.46 -6.66
N GLY A 263 4.35 29.25 -6.40
CA GLY A 263 5.02 29.68 -5.18
C GLY A 263 4.71 28.88 -3.91
N ALA A 264 3.81 27.89 -3.95
CA ALA A 264 3.50 27.06 -2.79
C ALA A 264 4.60 26.03 -2.50
N LEU A 265 4.84 25.78 -1.22
CA LEU A 265 5.65 24.64 -0.77
C LEU A 265 4.97 23.33 -1.16
N VAL A 266 5.78 22.30 -1.45
CA VAL A 266 5.29 20.92 -1.52
C VAL A 266 4.73 20.53 -0.14
N PRO A 267 3.49 20.04 -0.03
CA PRO A 267 2.96 19.54 1.24
C PRO A 267 3.79 18.36 1.75
N LEU A 268 4.09 18.34 3.05
CA LEU A 268 4.70 17.18 3.67
C LEU A 268 3.63 16.09 3.80
N ARG A 269 3.62 15.14 2.87
CA ARG A 269 2.73 13.99 2.92
C ARG A 269 3.56 12.76 3.22
N PHE A 270 3.03 11.93 4.13
CA PHE A 270 3.62 10.61 4.33
C PHE A 270 3.61 9.87 3.00
N ASP A 271 4.77 9.36 2.67
CA ASP A 271 5.00 8.61 1.47
C ASP A 271 5.17 7.16 1.92
N THR A 272 4.32 6.26 1.43
CA THR A 272 4.18 4.89 1.96
C THR A 272 5.43 4.04 1.80
N ALA A 273 6.41 4.50 1.02
CA ALA A 273 7.72 3.89 1.02
C ALA A 273 8.56 4.35 2.20
N VAL A 274 9.00 3.34 2.95
CA VAL A 274 9.69 3.44 4.24
C VAL A 274 11.12 4.02 4.12
N SER A 275 11.67 4.16 2.90
CA SER A 275 13.07 4.49 2.64
C SER A 275 13.33 5.93 2.17
N ASP A 276 14.43 6.49 2.67
CA ASP A 276 14.93 7.81 2.30
C ASP A 276 15.53 7.80 0.87
N SER A 277 15.60 8.98 0.23
CA SER A 277 16.02 9.13 -1.18
C SER A 277 17.53 9.04 -1.42
N GLY A 278 18.35 9.01 -0.37
CA GLY A 278 19.81 9.07 -0.46
C GLY A 278 20.34 10.46 -0.80
N ILE A 279 19.52 11.51 -0.63
CA ILE A 279 19.89 12.91 -0.87
C ILE A 279 19.10 13.85 0.07
N VAL A 280 19.78 14.90 0.54
CA VAL A 280 19.14 15.98 1.32
C VAL A 280 18.34 16.88 0.38
N ALA A 281 17.02 16.93 0.57
CA ALA A 281 16.09 17.59 -0.35
C ALA A 281 15.03 18.44 0.37
N ALA A 282 14.82 19.67 -0.11
CA ALA A 282 13.83 20.60 0.42
C ALA A 282 13.07 21.32 -0.69
N THR A 283 11.92 21.88 -0.35
CA THR A 283 11.14 22.79 -1.18
C THR A 283 11.16 24.19 -0.57
N VAL A 284 11.21 25.20 -1.43
CA VAL A 284 11.15 26.61 -1.03
C VAL A 284 9.93 27.29 -1.62
N ASN A 285 9.44 28.32 -0.93
CA ASN A 285 8.32 29.11 -1.43
C ASN A 285 8.74 29.97 -2.63
N GLY A 286 7.77 30.59 -3.30
CA GLY A 286 8.01 31.40 -4.50
C GLY A 286 8.95 32.59 -4.28
N GLU A 287 8.87 33.23 -3.11
CA GLU A 287 9.73 34.39 -2.78
C GLU A 287 11.21 33.98 -2.63
N LEU A 288 11.47 32.90 -1.90
CA LEU A 288 12.82 32.36 -1.74
C LEU A 288 13.35 31.75 -3.04
N GLY A 289 12.50 31.06 -3.80
CA GLY A 289 12.83 30.55 -5.12
C GLY A 289 13.23 31.66 -6.09
N ALA A 290 12.50 32.78 -6.10
CA ALA A 290 12.84 33.97 -6.88
C ALA A 290 14.20 34.54 -6.46
N ALA A 291 14.43 34.75 -5.16
CA ALA A 291 15.70 35.27 -4.66
C ALA A 291 16.91 34.42 -5.08
N ILE A 292 16.75 33.09 -5.16
CA ILE A 292 17.78 32.15 -5.62
C ILE A 292 17.99 32.27 -7.14
N ILE A 293 16.94 32.09 -7.94
CA ILE A 293 17.06 31.99 -9.41
C ILE A 293 17.42 33.35 -10.02
N GLU A 294 16.85 34.44 -9.51
CA GLU A 294 17.07 35.79 -10.05
C GLU A 294 18.48 36.34 -9.75
N SER A 295 19.25 35.68 -8.88
CA SER A 295 20.67 36.01 -8.66
C SER A 295 21.52 35.87 -9.93
N ALA A 296 21.05 35.11 -10.92
CA ALA A 296 21.67 34.99 -12.24
C ALA A 296 21.35 36.17 -13.19
N GLY A 297 20.48 37.11 -12.78
CA GLY A 297 20.20 38.35 -13.52
C GLY A 297 18.94 38.34 -14.40
N GLU A 298 18.18 37.25 -14.44
CA GLU A 298 16.89 37.15 -15.14
C GLU A 298 15.75 36.88 -14.15
N SER A 299 14.52 37.34 -14.45
CA SER A 299 13.38 37.07 -13.58
C SER A 299 13.01 35.58 -13.59
N ILE A 300 12.54 35.06 -12.45
CA ILE A 300 12.15 33.64 -12.34
C ILE A 300 11.07 33.25 -13.36
N GLU A 301 10.16 34.17 -13.69
CA GLU A 301 9.13 33.95 -14.71
C GLU A 301 9.73 33.83 -16.12
N ALA A 302 10.71 34.66 -16.46
CA ALA A 302 11.39 34.59 -17.76
C ALA A 302 12.23 33.30 -17.88
N VAL A 303 12.94 32.95 -16.80
CA VAL A 303 13.67 31.68 -16.72
C VAL A 303 12.69 30.52 -16.92
N GLN A 304 11.60 30.44 -16.16
CA GLN A 304 10.62 29.35 -16.31
C GLN A 304 10.04 29.27 -17.72
N ALA A 305 9.64 30.41 -18.30
CA ALA A 305 9.10 30.46 -19.65
C ALA A 305 10.07 29.90 -20.72
N SER A 306 11.39 30.08 -20.53
CA SER A 306 12.38 29.51 -21.45
C SER A 306 12.42 27.98 -21.42
N PHE A 307 12.19 27.37 -20.26
CA PHE A 307 12.16 25.91 -20.08
C PHE A 307 10.80 25.29 -20.39
N ASP A 308 9.70 26.04 -20.27
CA ASP A 308 8.33 25.55 -20.51
C ASP A 308 8.07 25.05 -21.92
N THR A 309 8.89 25.48 -22.89
CA THR A 309 8.84 25.00 -24.27
C THR A 309 9.13 23.51 -24.42
N GLY A 310 9.78 22.89 -23.42
CA GLY A 310 10.22 21.50 -23.49
C GLY A 310 11.41 21.29 -24.43
N ASN A 311 12.14 22.36 -24.78
CA ASN A 311 13.34 22.27 -25.60
C ASN A 311 14.42 21.43 -24.89
N PRO A 312 14.83 20.27 -25.44
CA PRO A 312 15.85 19.41 -24.83
C PRO A 312 17.25 20.05 -24.81
N HIS A 313 17.46 21.13 -25.55
CA HIS A 313 18.71 21.89 -25.57
C HIS A 313 18.73 23.08 -24.60
N ALA A 314 17.68 23.30 -23.82
CA ALA A 314 17.68 24.32 -22.78
C ALA A 314 18.66 23.90 -21.67
N ALA A 315 19.79 24.61 -21.58
CA ALA A 315 20.84 24.30 -20.62
C ALA A 315 20.56 24.95 -19.26
N GLY A 316 20.77 24.18 -18.19
CA GLY A 316 20.92 24.74 -16.86
C GLY A 316 22.14 25.66 -16.73
N PHE A 317 22.28 26.33 -15.61
CA PHE A 317 23.35 27.29 -15.37
C PHE A 317 23.79 27.33 -13.90
N ASP A 318 25.04 27.72 -13.66
CA ASP A 318 25.55 27.96 -12.31
C ASP A 318 24.87 29.19 -11.71
N LEU A 319 24.52 29.12 -10.43
CA LEU A 319 24.07 30.28 -9.67
C LEU A 319 25.29 30.87 -8.94
N PRO A 320 25.41 32.21 -8.83
CA PRO A 320 26.49 32.87 -8.11
C PRO A 320 26.24 32.84 -6.59
N LEU A 321 25.89 31.65 -6.07
CA LEU A 321 25.48 31.41 -4.70
C LEU A 321 26.15 30.15 -4.16
N GLU A 322 26.64 30.22 -2.92
CA GLU A 322 27.02 29.06 -2.12
C GLU A 322 25.96 28.84 -1.04
N GLY A 323 25.62 27.58 -0.76
CA GLY A 323 24.56 27.25 0.18
C GLY A 323 24.90 26.13 1.15
N SER A 324 24.17 26.15 2.25
CA SER A 324 24.11 25.08 3.25
C SER A 324 22.65 24.76 3.51
N LEU A 325 22.20 23.58 3.11
CA LEU A 325 20.88 23.03 3.37
C LEU A 325 20.98 22.00 4.50
N GLU A 326 20.23 22.21 5.56
CA GLU A 326 20.07 21.27 6.67
C GLU A 326 18.62 20.81 6.72
N VAL A 327 18.40 19.51 6.75
CA VAL A 327 17.07 18.89 6.84
C VAL A 327 17.06 17.98 8.07
N SER A 328 16.04 18.16 8.91
CA SER A 328 15.74 17.29 10.04
C SER A 328 14.30 16.81 9.94
N LEU A 329 14.13 15.54 9.59
CA LEU A 329 12.84 14.88 9.57
C LEU A 329 12.73 13.94 10.77
N ALA A 330 11.55 13.91 11.38
CA ALA A 330 11.20 12.87 12.34
C ALA A 330 10.05 12.02 11.77
N LYS A 331 10.33 10.72 11.62
CA LYS A 331 9.31 9.70 11.41
C LYS A 331 8.46 9.60 12.66
N ARG A 332 7.15 9.56 12.47
CA ARG A 332 6.17 9.39 13.53
C ARG A 332 5.71 7.95 13.52
N GLU A 333 6.31 7.15 14.38
CA GLU A 333 5.89 5.78 14.61
C GLU A 333 4.50 5.73 15.26
N SER A 334 3.74 4.69 14.92
CA SER A 334 2.42 4.40 15.43
C SER A 334 2.23 2.88 15.50
N THR A 335 1.16 2.45 16.15
CA THR A 335 0.82 1.03 16.32
C THR A 335 -0.48 0.73 15.59
N GLY A 336 -0.42 -0.20 14.64
CA GLY A 336 -1.57 -0.82 13.99
C GLY A 336 -1.96 -2.10 14.72
N HIS A 337 -3.18 -2.58 14.50
CA HIS A 337 -3.64 -3.84 15.08
C HIS A 337 -4.37 -4.65 14.02
N ASN A 338 -3.96 -5.89 13.78
CA ASN A 338 -4.85 -6.85 13.13
C ASN A 338 -5.85 -7.37 14.17
N VAL A 339 -7.04 -7.77 13.74
CA VAL A 339 -7.99 -8.51 14.58
C VAL A 339 -8.04 -9.95 14.11
N ILE A 340 -7.69 -10.91 14.98
CA ILE A 340 -7.58 -12.33 14.61
C ILE A 340 -8.41 -13.19 15.56
N GLY A 341 -9.48 -13.80 15.03
CA GLY A 341 -10.28 -14.81 15.71
C GLY A 341 -9.95 -16.23 15.24
N TYR A 342 -10.25 -17.21 16.09
CA TYR A 342 -10.00 -18.62 15.83
C TYR A 342 -11.17 -19.50 16.27
N LEU A 343 -11.71 -20.28 15.34
CA LEU A 343 -12.67 -21.35 15.63
C LEU A 343 -11.91 -22.68 15.64
N PRO A 344 -11.74 -23.34 16.79
CA PRO A 344 -10.99 -24.59 16.86
C PRO A 344 -11.67 -25.73 16.08
N PRO A 345 -10.92 -26.79 15.73
CA PRO A 345 -11.50 -28.03 15.21
C PRO A 345 -12.62 -28.55 16.14
N ALA A 346 -13.69 -29.07 15.55
CA ALA A 346 -14.86 -29.56 16.27
C ALA A 346 -15.46 -30.79 15.60
N GLY A 347 -15.88 -31.77 16.40
CA GLY A 347 -16.69 -32.90 15.93
C GLY A 347 -15.99 -33.95 15.05
N THR A 348 -14.74 -33.74 14.63
CA THR A 348 -13.99 -34.68 13.77
C THR A 348 -12.53 -34.83 14.21
N ALA A 349 -11.83 -35.84 13.68
CA ALA A 349 -10.40 -36.02 13.95
C ALA A 349 -9.58 -34.88 13.32
N PRO A 350 -8.53 -34.38 14.00
CA PRO A 350 -7.65 -33.36 13.42
C PRO A 350 -7.04 -33.81 12.09
N LEU A 351 -6.99 -32.89 11.13
CA LEU A 351 -6.39 -33.11 9.81
C LEU A 351 -4.99 -32.49 9.71
N ASP A 352 -4.20 -32.98 8.74
CA ASP A 352 -2.92 -32.37 8.39
C ASP A 352 -3.13 -30.93 7.91
N LYS A 353 -2.19 -30.04 8.24
CA LYS A 353 -2.33 -28.59 8.13
C LYS A 353 -3.58 -28.09 8.86
N PRO A 354 -3.52 -27.89 10.18
CA PRO A 354 -4.69 -27.72 11.04
C PRO A 354 -5.46 -26.41 10.85
N TYR A 355 -5.06 -25.51 9.94
CA TYR A 355 -5.68 -24.20 9.79
C TYR A 355 -6.21 -23.96 8.37
N VAL A 356 -7.42 -23.42 8.25
CA VAL A 356 -7.90 -22.69 7.07
C VAL A 356 -8.08 -21.25 7.48
N MET A 357 -7.62 -20.29 6.69
CA MET A 357 -7.73 -18.88 7.01
C MET A 357 -8.68 -18.17 6.05
N LEU A 358 -9.55 -17.33 6.59
CA LEU A 358 -10.34 -16.35 5.84
C LEU A 358 -9.86 -14.97 6.26
N GLY A 359 -9.74 -14.04 5.31
CA GLY A 359 -9.37 -12.68 5.65
C GLY A 359 -9.96 -11.60 4.76
N ALA A 360 -9.98 -10.40 5.33
CA ALA A 360 -10.35 -9.15 4.70
C ALA A 360 -9.64 -8.02 5.46
N HIS A 361 -9.09 -7.03 4.78
CA HIS A 361 -8.68 -5.81 5.47
C HIS A 361 -9.91 -5.07 6.04
N TYR A 362 -9.70 -4.25 7.06
CA TYR A 362 -10.77 -3.47 7.71
C TYR A 362 -10.41 -1.98 7.90
N ASP A 363 -9.21 -1.57 7.50
CA ASP A 363 -8.81 -0.17 7.42
C ASP A 363 -9.20 0.47 6.08
N HIS A 364 -9.41 1.79 6.06
CA HIS A 364 -9.64 2.52 4.82
C HIS A 364 -8.97 3.91 4.86
N LEU A 365 -9.29 4.80 3.91
CA LEU A 365 -8.52 6.02 3.64
C LEU A 365 -8.80 7.22 4.59
N GLY A 366 -9.66 7.05 5.59
CA GLY A 366 -10.04 8.12 6.51
C GLY A 366 -10.69 9.30 5.79
N ARG A 367 -10.00 10.45 5.75
CA ARG A 367 -10.45 11.65 5.01
C ARG A 367 -9.77 11.85 3.65
N GLY A 368 -9.14 10.81 3.10
CA GLY A 368 -8.47 10.86 1.80
C GLY A 368 -7.28 11.83 1.75
N ARG A 369 -6.56 11.99 2.87
CA ARG A 369 -5.37 12.87 2.94
C ARG A 369 -4.12 12.22 2.34
N GLY A 370 -4.13 10.89 2.16
CA GLY A 370 -3.08 10.09 1.52
C GLY A 370 -3.01 10.26 0.00
N GLY A 371 -2.10 9.52 -0.64
CA GLY A 371 -1.90 9.56 -2.10
C GLY A 371 -2.96 8.81 -2.91
N ASP A 372 -3.70 7.90 -2.27
CA ASP A 372 -4.53 6.90 -2.95
C ASP A 372 -6.00 7.30 -3.07
N SER A 373 -6.40 8.45 -2.52
CA SER A 373 -7.76 8.98 -2.68
C SER A 373 -8.03 9.43 -4.12
N LEU A 374 -9.18 9.01 -4.65
CA LEU A 374 -9.70 9.40 -5.96
C LEU A 374 -10.79 10.48 -5.87
N ALA A 375 -10.91 11.16 -4.72
CA ALA A 375 -11.88 12.22 -4.46
C ALA A 375 -11.79 13.35 -5.49
N ARG A 376 -12.95 13.85 -5.94
CA ARG A 376 -13.07 14.85 -7.01
C ARG A 376 -13.69 16.16 -6.52
N GLY A 377 -13.09 17.28 -6.92
CA GLY A 377 -13.70 18.60 -6.74
C GLY A 377 -14.03 18.90 -5.28
N SER A 378 -15.32 18.96 -4.95
CA SER A 378 -15.80 19.23 -3.59
C SER A 378 -15.62 18.07 -2.61
N GLU A 379 -15.35 16.85 -3.06
CA GLU A 379 -15.17 15.66 -2.23
C GLU A 379 -13.86 15.68 -1.41
N ALA A 380 -12.96 16.64 -1.69
CA ALA A 380 -11.65 16.70 -1.06
C ALA A 380 -11.76 16.92 0.46
N GLY A 381 -11.26 15.94 1.24
CA GLY A 381 -11.27 15.98 2.71
C GLY A 381 -12.54 15.40 3.36
N GLU A 382 -13.49 14.94 2.56
CA GLU A 382 -14.65 14.17 3.03
C GLU A 382 -14.23 12.76 3.50
N ILE A 383 -15.10 12.12 4.28
CA ILE A 383 -14.85 10.81 4.87
C ILE A 383 -14.98 9.74 3.78
N HIS A 384 -14.03 8.82 3.72
CA HIS A 384 -14.04 7.66 2.84
C HIS A 384 -14.54 6.49 3.69
N ASN A 385 -15.83 6.18 3.58
CA ASN A 385 -16.47 5.19 4.45
C ASN A 385 -16.10 3.75 4.08
N GLY A 386 -15.76 3.47 2.82
CA GLY A 386 -15.23 2.17 2.43
C GLY A 386 -16.21 1.04 2.66
N ALA A 387 -17.40 1.13 2.05
CA ALA A 387 -18.44 0.12 2.19
C ALA A 387 -18.12 -1.14 1.38
N ASP A 388 -17.69 -0.99 0.13
CA ASP A 388 -17.21 -2.11 -0.68
C ASP A 388 -15.77 -2.44 -0.33
N ASP A 389 -14.94 -1.40 -0.32
CA ASP A 389 -13.54 -1.40 0.06
C ASP A 389 -13.41 -0.81 1.47
N ASN A 390 -13.77 -1.56 2.51
CA ASN A 390 -13.69 -3.02 2.60
C ASN A 390 -14.73 -3.67 3.53
N ALA A 391 -15.72 -2.91 4.01
CA ALA A 391 -16.69 -3.42 4.99
C ALA A 391 -17.45 -4.66 4.48
N SER A 392 -17.65 -4.77 3.16
CA SER A 392 -18.24 -5.93 2.50
C SER A 392 -17.44 -7.22 2.74
N GLY A 393 -16.11 -7.15 2.70
CA GLY A 393 -15.20 -8.28 2.96
C GLY A 393 -15.23 -8.69 4.43
N VAL A 394 -15.19 -7.72 5.34
CA VAL A 394 -15.31 -7.97 6.79
C VAL A 394 -16.62 -8.69 7.11
N ALA A 395 -17.74 -8.23 6.52
CA ALA A 395 -19.03 -8.85 6.68
C ALA A 395 -19.04 -10.29 6.13
N ALA A 396 -18.38 -10.54 4.99
CA ALA A 396 -18.30 -11.87 4.40
C ALA A 396 -17.53 -12.88 5.26
N VAL A 397 -16.40 -12.45 5.85
CA VAL A 397 -15.59 -13.29 6.76
C VAL A 397 -16.36 -13.61 8.03
N LEU A 398 -16.99 -12.60 8.67
CA LEU A 398 -17.79 -12.78 9.87
C LEU A 398 -18.99 -13.71 9.64
N ALA A 399 -19.76 -13.49 8.57
CA ALA A 399 -20.92 -14.32 8.24
C ALA A 399 -20.53 -15.77 7.94
N SER A 400 -19.42 -15.98 7.21
CA SER A 400 -18.88 -17.32 6.95
C SER A 400 -18.44 -18.02 8.24
N GLY A 401 -17.75 -17.29 9.12
CA GLY A 401 -17.36 -17.79 10.45
C GLY A 401 -18.56 -18.18 11.31
N ALA A 402 -19.60 -17.33 11.37
CA ALA A 402 -20.83 -17.59 12.10
C ALA A 402 -21.55 -18.87 11.62
N SER A 403 -21.67 -19.02 10.29
CA SER A 403 -22.29 -20.19 9.67
C SER A 403 -21.55 -21.49 10.00
N LEU A 404 -20.23 -21.41 10.13
CA LEU A 404 -19.37 -22.56 10.36
C LEU A 404 -19.04 -22.84 11.83
N ALA A 405 -19.38 -21.94 12.76
CA ALA A 405 -19.07 -22.08 14.19
C ALA A 405 -19.64 -23.36 14.82
N GLY A 406 -20.82 -23.80 14.38
CA GLY A 406 -21.46 -25.05 14.80
C GLY A 406 -21.15 -26.28 13.94
N ALA A 407 -20.43 -26.13 12.82
CA ALA A 407 -20.17 -27.21 11.87
C ALA A 407 -19.12 -28.21 12.37
N GLU A 408 -19.11 -29.41 11.78
CA GLU A 408 -17.98 -30.34 11.92
C GLU A 408 -16.76 -29.80 11.16
N ARG A 409 -15.60 -29.75 11.83
CA ARG A 409 -14.35 -29.15 11.32
C ARG A 409 -13.14 -29.96 11.79
N GLY A 410 -12.38 -30.53 10.86
CA GLY A 410 -11.12 -31.23 11.14
C GLY A 410 -9.91 -30.29 11.16
N ARG A 411 -10.05 -29.10 10.57
CA ARG A 411 -9.15 -27.95 10.68
C ARG A 411 -9.85 -26.82 11.42
N GLY A 412 -9.12 -26.06 12.21
CA GLY A 412 -9.63 -24.80 12.77
C GLY A 412 -9.71 -23.72 11.69
N ILE A 413 -10.54 -22.72 11.93
CA ILE A 413 -10.72 -21.57 11.03
C ILE A 413 -10.08 -20.36 11.69
N ILE A 414 -9.13 -19.72 11.01
CA ILE A 414 -8.60 -18.42 11.39
C ILE A 414 -9.41 -17.35 10.65
N LEU A 415 -9.99 -16.40 11.38
CA LEU A 415 -10.73 -15.25 10.86
C LEU A 415 -9.84 -14.02 11.08
N ALA A 416 -9.21 -13.53 10.01
CA ALA A 416 -8.20 -12.49 10.08
C ALA A 416 -8.68 -11.19 9.46
N PHE A 417 -8.59 -10.09 10.20
CA PHE A 417 -8.95 -8.75 9.75
C PHE A 417 -7.72 -7.86 9.78
N TRP A 418 -7.28 -7.42 8.60
CA TRP A 418 -5.98 -6.76 8.42
C TRP A 418 -6.10 -5.23 8.54
N SER A 419 -5.16 -4.63 9.26
CA SER A 419 -4.98 -3.18 9.28
C SER A 419 -3.73 -2.80 8.48
N GLY A 420 -3.75 -1.63 7.84
CA GLY A 420 -2.62 -1.10 7.09
C GLY A 420 -2.48 -1.69 5.69
N GLU A 421 -3.56 -2.27 5.14
CA GLU A 421 -3.58 -2.75 3.75
C GLU A 421 -3.38 -1.57 2.80
N GLU A 422 -4.13 -0.49 3.04
CA GLU A 422 -4.10 0.78 2.30
C GLU A 422 -2.75 1.52 2.39
N LEU A 423 -1.94 1.12 3.36
CA LEU A 423 -0.60 1.65 3.60
C LEU A 423 0.50 0.73 3.01
N GLY A 424 0.11 -0.33 2.30
CA GLY A 424 1.02 -1.28 1.66
C GLY A 424 1.07 -2.65 2.33
N LEU A 425 -0.08 -3.24 2.68
CA LEU A 425 -0.19 -4.61 3.22
C LEU A 425 0.55 -4.82 4.56
N LEU A 426 0.63 -3.78 5.39
CA LEU A 426 1.47 -3.78 6.59
C LEU A 426 1.05 -4.87 7.57
N GLY A 427 -0.26 -5.00 7.84
CA GLY A 427 -0.79 -5.95 8.81
C GLY A 427 -0.60 -7.41 8.42
N SER A 428 -0.92 -7.80 7.18
CA SER A 428 -0.75 -9.19 6.75
C SER A 428 0.72 -9.57 6.56
N THR A 429 1.58 -8.63 6.19
CA THR A 429 3.03 -8.86 6.13
C THR A 429 3.61 -9.08 7.52
N ASP A 430 3.26 -8.24 8.50
CA ASP A 430 3.70 -8.45 9.90
C ASP A 430 3.19 -9.78 10.47
N PHE A 431 1.95 -10.19 10.15
CA PHE A 431 1.43 -11.49 10.57
C PHE A 431 2.28 -12.65 10.03
N VAL A 432 2.66 -12.59 8.76
CA VAL A 432 3.54 -13.58 8.11
C VAL A 432 4.92 -13.60 8.76
N ASP A 433 5.49 -12.43 9.03
CA ASP A 433 6.84 -12.30 9.60
C ASP A 433 6.91 -12.79 11.05
N GLN A 434 5.90 -12.47 11.86
CA GLN A 434 5.79 -12.96 13.23
C GLN A 434 5.45 -14.45 13.29
N ALA A 435 4.77 -14.97 12.25
CA ALA A 435 4.34 -16.36 12.10
C ALA A 435 3.74 -16.96 13.40
N PRO A 436 2.63 -16.38 13.94
CA PRO A 436 2.04 -16.83 15.20
C PRO A 436 1.63 -18.30 15.16
N VAL A 437 1.32 -18.80 13.96
CA VAL A 437 1.30 -20.22 13.62
C VAL A 437 2.26 -20.45 12.44
N PRO A 438 2.87 -21.64 12.29
CA PRO A 438 3.73 -21.92 11.14
C PRO A 438 2.96 -21.80 9.81
N MET A 439 3.47 -21.02 8.85
CA MET A 439 2.79 -20.78 7.57
C MET A 439 2.53 -22.08 6.79
N ASP A 440 3.39 -23.08 6.92
CA ASP A 440 3.22 -24.40 6.29
C ASP A 440 2.09 -25.24 6.89
N GLN A 441 1.57 -24.86 8.06
CA GLN A 441 0.38 -25.45 8.70
C GLN A 441 -0.95 -24.82 8.26
N ILE A 442 -0.90 -23.72 7.50
CA ILE A 442 -2.09 -23.13 6.89
C ILE A 442 -2.38 -23.88 5.58
N ALA A 443 -3.53 -24.56 5.52
CA ALA A 443 -3.97 -25.34 4.38
C ALA A 443 -4.34 -24.45 3.19
N ALA A 444 -5.01 -23.33 3.47
CA ALA A 444 -5.42 -22.35 2.47
C ALA A 444 -5.74 -20.99 3.10
N TYR A 445 -5.64 -19.94 2.29
CA TYR A 445 -6.11 -18.59 2.58
C TYR A 445 -7.20 -18.18 1.59
N LEU A 446 -8.36 -17.75 2.10
CA LEU A 446 -9.45 -17.18 1.30
C LEU A 446 -9.56 -15.68 1.62
N ASN A 447 -9.31 -14.84 0.62
CA ASN A 447 -9.34 -13.39 0.76
C ASN A 447 -10.64 -12.81 0.20
N PHE A 448 -11.28 -11.91 0.94
CA PHE A 448 -12.50 -11.21 0.55
C PHE A 448 -12.21 -9.72 0.51
N ASP A 449 -12.03 -9.21 -0.70
CA ASP A 449 -11.67 -7.83 -0.98
C ASP A 449 -12.63 -7.30 -2.05
N MET A 450 -13.31 -6.18 -1.77
CA MET A 450 -14.32 -5.58 -2.65
C MET A 450 -15.36 -6.60 -3.18
N VAL A 451 -16.15 -7.17 -2.26
CA VAL A 451 -17.13 -8.25 -2.55
C VAL A 451 -18.59 -7.79 -2.51
N GLY A 452 -18.84 -6.50 -2.33
CA GLY A 452 -20.17 -5.90 -2.23
C GLY A 452 -20.73 -5.30 -3.53
N ARG A 453 -19.95 -5.22 -4.62
CA ARG A 453 -20.35 -4.56 -5.88
C ARG A 453 -20.57 -5.52 -7.05
N LEU A 454 -21.14 -6.69 -6.75
CA LEU A 454 -21.48 -7.70 -7.76
C LEU A 454 -22.33 -7.11 -8.90
N ARG A 455 -21.82 -7.20 -10.13
CA ARG A 455 -22.47 -6.73 -11.36
C ARG A 455 -22.60 -7.87 -12.37
N ASP A 456 -23.70 -7.87 -13.11
CA ASP A 456 -23.99 -8.91 -14.12
C ASP A 456 -23.88 -10.35 -13.57
N ASN A 457 -24.17 -10.51 -12.27
CA ASN A 457 -24.02 -11.77 -11.54
C ASN A 457 -22.60 -12.39 -11.65
N THR A 458 -21.57 -11.57 -11.90
CA THR A 458 -20.21 -12.02 -12.22
C THR A 458 -19.27 -11.84 -11.04
N LEU A 459 -18.67 -12.94 -10.59
CA LEU A 459 -17.68 -12.98 -9.52
C LEU A 459 -16.31 -13.37 -10.11
N ASN A 460 -15.29 -12.56 -9.83
CA ASN A 460 -13.91 -12.88 -10.19
C ASN A 460 -13.26 -13.65 -9.05
N LEU A 461 -12.86 -14.88 -9.35
CA LEU A 461 -12.00 -15.69 -8.50
C LEU A 461 -10.57 -15.58 -9.02
N GLN A 462 -9.72 -14.93 -8.24
CA GLN A 462 -8.31 -14.69 -8.58
C GLN A 462 -7.38 -15.55 -7.73
N ALA A 463 -6.09 -15.55 -8.06
CA ALA A 463 -5.10 -16.45 -7.47
C ALA A 463 -5.39 -17.95 -7.68
N VAL A 464 -6.28 -18.32 -8.62
CA VAL A 464 -6.66 -19.74 -8.80
C VAL A 464 -5.50 -20.61 -9.30
N GLY A 465 -4.43 -20.02 -9.81
CA GLY A 465 -3.22 -20.74 -10.19
C GLY A 465 -2.43 -21.25 -8.99
N SER A 466 -2.71 -20.78 -7.76
CA SER A 466 -1.97 -21.16 -6.56
C SER A 466 -2.24 -22.60 -6.08
N SER A 467 -3.25 -23.28 -6.63
CA SER A 467 -3.57 -24.69 -6.36
C SER A 467 -4.31 -25.33 -7.53
N THR A 468 -4.12 -26.64 -7.75
CA THR A 468 -4.84 -27.37 -8.81
C THR A 468 -6.34 -27.47 -8.57
N ILE A 469 -6.80 -27.32 -7.32
CA ILE A 469 -8.19 -27.63 -6.97
C ILE A 469 -9.16 -26.47 -7.21
N TRP A 470 -8.67 -25.22 -7.29
CA TRP A 470 -9.52 -24.03 -7.13
C TRP A 470 -10.65 -23.93 -8.14
N THR A 471 -10.35 -24.04 -9.42
CA THR A 471 -11.36 -23.92 -10.49
C THR A 471 -12.44 -24.99 -10.35
N GLY A 472 -12.05 -26.27 -10.25
CA GLY A 472 -13.02 -27.36 -10.18
C GLY A 472 -13.85 -27.33 -8.89
N LEU A 473 -13.22 -27.00 -7.76
CA LEU A 473 -13.92 -26.86 -6.48
C LEU A 473 -14.93 -25.72 -6.51
N ALA A 474 -14.53 -24.55 -7.03
CA ALA A 474 -15.42 -23.39 -7.13
C ALA A 474 -16.60 -23.67 -8.08
N GLU A 475 -16.36 -24.28 -9.24
CA GLU A 475 -17.42 -24.65 -10.19
C GLU A 475 -18.42 -25.65 -9.60
N GLU A 476 -17.94 -26.64 -8.86
CA GLU A 476 -18.77 -27.65 -8.18
C GLU A 476 -19.66 -27.00 -7.12
N LEU A 477 -19.07 -26.20 -6.23
CA LEU A 477 -19.79 -25.59 -5.11
C LEU A 477 -20.69 -24.43 -5.54
N ASN A 478 -20.42 -23.82 -6.70
CA ASN A 478 -21.25 -22.77 -7.26
C ASN A 478 -22.48 -23.31 -8.03
N GLN A 479 -22.58 -24.62 -8.33
CA GLN A 479 -23.76 -25.18 -9.02
C GLN A 479 -25.11 -24.80 -8.38
N PRO A 480 -25.31 -24.87 -7.05
CA PRO A 480 -26.56 -24.44 -6.43
C PRO A 480 -26.74 -22.92 -6.34
N ILE A 481 -25.66 -22.14 -6.37
CA ILE A 481 -25.64 -20.68 -6.14
C ILE A 481 -25.88 -19.93 -7.45
N GLY A 482 -25.22 -20.36 -8.52
CA GLY A 482 -25.45 -19.86 -9.87
C GLY A 482 -24.76 -18.53 -10.21
N LEU A 483 -23.62 -18.19 -9.58
CA LEU A 483 -22.79 -17.04 -9.99
C LEU A 483 -22.10 -17.32 -11.33
N ASN A 484 -21.88 -16.27 -12.12
CA ASN A 484 -21.01 -16.33 -13.30
C ASN A 484 -19.55 -16.21 -12.83
N LEU A 485 -18.83 -17.32 -12.76
CA LEU A 485 -17.44 -17.31 -12.31
C LEU A 485 -16.47 -16.94 -13.44
N THR A 486 -15.60 -15.99 -13.18
CA THR A 486 -14.40 -15.72 -13.99
C THR A 486 -13.16 -16.09 -13.19
N PHE A 487 -12.15 -16.63 -13.86
CA PHE A 487 -10.96 -17.17 -13.21
C PHE A 487 -9.70 -16.44 -13.65
N VAL A 488 -8.94 -15.93 -12.68
CA VAL A 488 -7.63 -15.29 -12.89
C VAL A 488 -6.57 -16.10 -12.17
N ALA A 489 -5.63 -16.66 -12.94
CA ALA A 489 -4.61 -17.55 -12.39
C ALA A 489 -3.57 -16.81 -11.52
N ASP A 490 -3.31 -15.54 -11.82
CA ASP A 490 -2.26 -14.72 -11.19
C ASP A 490 -2.51 -14.54 -9.68
N PRO A 491 -1.58 -14.97 -8.80
CA PRO A 491 -1.65 -14.73 -7.37
C PRO A 491 -0.86 -13.49 -6.91
N TYR A 492 -0.18 -12.76 -7.80
CA TYR A 492 0.64 -11.58 -7.47
C TYR A 492 -0.19 -10.29 -7.42
N LEU A 493 -1.28 -10.34 -6.65
CA LEU A 493 -2.30 -9.30 -6.50
C LEU A 493 -1.86 -8.22 -5.49
N PRO A 494 -2.28 -6.95 -5.63
CA PRO A 494 -2.00 -5.90 -4.66
C PRO A 494 -3.03 -5.93 -3.51
N THR A 495 -3.11 -7.07 -2.82
CA THR A 495 -3.99 -7.32 -1.66
C THR A 495 -3.28 -8.31 -0.73
N ASP A 496 -3.84 -8.62 0.43
CA ASP A 496 -3.24 -9.49 1.46
C ASP A 496 -2.89 -10.90 0.96
N VAL A 497 -3.47 -11.35 -0.15
CA VAL A 497 -3.03 -12.58 -0.85
C VAL A 497 -1.53 -12.57 -1.15
N ARG A 498 -0.93 -11.40 -1.39
CA ARG A 498 0.50 -11.27 -1.71
C ARG A 498 1.40 -11.85 -0.62
N SER A 499 1.20 -11.45 0.63
CA SER A 499 2.05 -11.85 1.77
C SER A 499 1.91 -13.35 2.04
N LEU A 500 0.69 -13.87 2.00
CA LEU A 500 0.40 -15.29 2.21
C LEU A 500 0.91 -16.18 1.06
N ASN A 501 0.75 -15.74 -0.19
CA ASN A 501 1.26 -16.46 -1.35
C ASN A 501 2.80 -16.47 -1.41
N ALA A 502 3.46 -15.36 -1.02
CA ALA A 502 4.92 -15.32 -0.86
C ALA A 502 5.40 -16.35 0.18
N SER A 503 4.60 -16.57 1.22
CA SER A 503 4.80 -17.61 2.26
C SER A 503 4.32 -19.01 1.88
N ARG A 504 4.04 -19.25 0.60
CA ARG A 504 3.68 -20.57 0.05
C ARG A 504 2.35 -21.13 0.57
N VAL A 505 1.42 -20.26 0.94
CA VAL A 505 0.04 -20.63 1.31
C VAL A 505 -0.85 -20.59 0.07
N PRO A 506 -1.51 -21.70 -0.30
CA PRO A 506 -2.50 -21.71 -1.39
C PRO A 506 -3.59 -20.69 -1.13
N SER A 507 -3.85 -19.79 -2.08
CA SER A 507 -4.72 -18.62 -1.88
C SER A 507 -5.81 -18.52 -2.94
N LEU A 508 -7.01 -18.11 -2.54
CA LEU A 508 -8.13 -17.81 -3.44
C LEU A 508 -8.69 -16.44 -3.08
N ASN A 509 -8.72 -15.52 -4.04
CA ASN A 509 -9.28 -14.18 -3.85
C ASN A 509 -10.68 -14.07 -4.44
N PHE A 510 -11.62 -13.51 -3.70
CA PHE A 510 -12.97 -13.16 -4.15
C PHE A 510 -13.01 -11.66 -4.45
N PHE A 511 -13.44 -11.28 -5.67
CA PHE A 511 -13.41 -9.88 -6.10
C PHE A 511 -14.55 -9.55 -7.09
N THR A 512 -15.26 -8.44 -6.90
CA THR A 512 -16.36 -8.01 -7.78
C THR A 512 -15.96 -6.99 -8.86
N GLY A 513 -14.68 -6.60 -8.91
CA GLY A 513 -14.17 -5.67 -9.90
C GLY A 513 -14.26 -4.21 -9.47
N SER A 514 -13.30 -3.39 -9.90
CA SER A 514 -13.28 -1.96 -9.59
C SER A 514 -14.52 -1.22 -10.12
N HIS A 515 -14.92 -0.16 -9.42
CA HIS A 515 -16.07 0.69 -9.76
C HIS A 515 -15.74 2.18 -9.60
N GLU A 516 -16.66 3.05 -10.00
CA GLU A 516 -16.40 4.50 -10.05
C GLU A 516 -16.26 5.18 -8.68
N ASP A 517 -16.77 4.54 -7.63
CA ASP A 517 -16.72 5.02 -6.23
C ASP A 517 -15.49 4.53 -5.47
N TYR A 518 -14.67 3.65 -6.07
CA TYR A 518 -13.46 3.13 -5.45
C TYR A 518 -12.56 4.26 -4.95
N HIS A 519 -12.07 4.14 -3.70
CA HIS A 519 -11.23 5.15 -3.03
C HIS A 519 -11.85 6.56 -3.02
N ARG A 520 -13.18 6.67 -2.97
CA ARG A 520 -13.90 7.96 -2.89
C ARG A 520 -14.85 7.98 -1.69
N PRO A 521 -15.23 9.18 -1.23
CA PRO A 521 -16.28 9.34 -0.22
C PRO A 521 -17.63 8.72 -0.61
N THR A 522 -17.84 8.46 -1.90
CA THR A 522 -19.07 7.86 -2.40
C THR A 522 -19.13 6.33 -2.28
N ASP A 523 -18.05 5.66 -1.85
CA ASP A 523 -18.11 4.24 -1.48
C ASP A 523 -18.77 4.07 -0.11
N ASP A 524 -20.08 3.90 -0.14
CA ASP A 524 -20.98 4.00 1.01
C ASP A 524 -22.00 2.86 1.03
N ALA A 525 -22.53 2.51 2.21
CA ALA A 525 -23.35 1.31 2.47
C ALA A 525 -24.56 1.18 1.54
N HIS A 526 -25.17 2.28 1.11
CA HIS A 526 -26.31 2.25 0.19
C HIS A 526 -25.94 1.80 -1.24
N THR A 527 -24.66 1.79 -1.59
CA THR A 527 -24.16 1.37 -2.91
C THR A 527 -24.01 -0.15 -3.01
N ILE A 528 -24.07 -0.88 -1.90
CA ILE A 528 -23.79 -2.32 -1.86
C ILE A 528 -24.94 -3.15 -2.44
N ASN A 529 -24.58 -4.14 -3.25
CA ASN A 529 -25.49 -5.18 -3.73
C ASN A 529 -25.54 -6.31 -2.70
N TYR A 530 -26.39 -6.17 -1.69
CA TYR A 530 -26.48 -7.13 -0.58
C TYR A 530 -26.90 -8.55 -1.00
N GLU A 531 -27.79 -8.70 -1.99
CA GLU A 531 -28.17 -10.03 -2.51
C GLU A 531 -26.98 -10.72 -3.21
N GLY A 532 -26.19 -9.93 -3.94
CA GLY A 532 -24.95 -10.40 -4.54
C GLY A 532 -23.89 -10.77 -3.49
N LEU A 533 -23.74 -9.94 -2.45
CA LEU A 533 -22.85 -10.20 -1.32
C LEU A 533 -23.24 -11.51 -0.60
N ASP A 534 -24.53 -11.72 -0.33
CA ASP A 534 -25.01 -12.96 0.30
C ASP A 534 -24.69 -14.21 -0.56
N SER A 535 -24.81 -14.10 -1.89
CA SER A 535 -24.45 -15.18 -2.82
C SER A 535 -22.94 -15.48 -2.79
N ILE A 536 -22.10 -14.45 -2.66
CA ILE A 536 -20.64 -14.59 -2.51
C ILE A 536 -20.29 -15.24 -1.17
N ILE A 537 -20.97 -14.84 -0.09
CA ILE A 537 -20.82 -15.43 1.25
C ILE A 537 -21.20 -16.91 1.22
N GLU A 538 -22.28 -17.27 0.54
CA GLU A 538 -22.68 -18.67 0.38
C GLU A 538 -21.57 -19.49 -0.29
N LEU A 539 -20.95 -18.98 -1.36
CA LEU A 539 -19.85 -19.66 -2.05
C LEU A 539 -18.60 -19.73 -1.17
N GLY A 540 -18.20 -18.63 -0.54
CA GLY A 540 -17.05 -18.59 0.37
C GLY A 540 -17.19 -19.53 1.56
N THR A 541 -18.40 -19.60 2.13
CA THR A 541 -18.77 -20.53 3.20
C THR A 541 -18.68 -21.97 2.71
N ALA A 542 -19.22 -22.28 1.52
CA ALA A 542 -19.18 -23.62 0.95
C ALA A 542 -17.74 -24.09 0.67
N VAL A 543 -16.89 -23.21 0.13
CA VAL A 543 -15.46 -23.49 -0.09
C VAL A 543 -14.78 -23.77 1.25
N THR A 544 -15.01 -22.93 2.25
CA THR A 544 -14.44 -23.13 3.59
C THR A 544 -14.89 -24.44 4.23
N ALA A 545 -16.20 -24.75 4.18
CA ALA A 545 -16.78 -25.98 4.70
C ALA A 545 -16.13 -27.23 4.08
N ASN A 546 -15.84 -27.17 2.77
CA ASN A 546 -15.10 -28.22 2.09
C ASN A 546 -13.67 -28.32 2.64
N LEU A 547 -12.93 -27.22 2.72
CA LEU A 547 -11.52 -27.20 3.13
C LEU A 547 -11.29 -27.67 4.58
N VAL A 548 -12.22 -27.37 5.49
CA VAL A 548 -12.10 -27.77 6.89
C VAL A 548 -12.41 -29.26 7.14
N THR A 549 -13.02 -29.95 6.18
CA THR A 549 -13.39 -31.38 6.30
C THR A 549 -12.69 -32.29 5.28
N ARG A 550 -12.20 -31.75 4.16
CA ARG A 550 -11.50 -32.51 3.12
C ARG A 550 -10.22 -33.15 3.67
N PRO A 551 -9.97 -34.45 3.49
CA PRO A 551 -8.78 -35.10 4.02
C PRO A 551 -7.47 -34.44 3.55
N ASP A 552 -7.33 -34.26 2.24
CA ASP A 552 -6.14 -33.69 1.63
C ASP A 552 -6.22 -32.16 1.60
N ALA A 553 -5.22 -31.49 2.15
CA ALA A 553 -5.07 -30.05 2.02
C ALA A 553 -4.77 -29.65 0.55
N PRO A 554 -5.16 -28.45 0.12
CA PRO A 554 -4.79 -27.93 -1.20
C PRO A 554 -3.28 -27.96 -1.42
N ASP A 555 -2.87 -28.29 -2.64
CA ASP A 555 -1.48 -28.18 -3.06
C ASP A 555 -1.11 -26.71 -3.27
N PHE A 556 0.13 -26.35 -2.94
CA PHE A 556 0.67 -25.05 -3.31
C PHE A 556 1.41 -25.16 -4.64
N ILE A 557 0.91 -24.47 -5.64
CA ILE A 557 1.58 -24.26 -6.91
C ILE A 557 2.13 -22.85 -6.91
N ARG A 558 3.46 -22.76 -6.99
CA ARG A 558 4.07 -21.49 -7.34
C ARG A 558 3.81 -21.25 -8.82
N VAL A 559 2.87 -20.36 -9.11
CA VAL A 559 2.49 -20.01 -10.49
C VAL A 559 3.74 -19.54 -11.23
N GLN A 560 4.07 -20.28 -12.29
CA GLN A 560 5.02 -19.79 -13.26
C GLN A 560 4.27 -18.85 -14.19
N GLU A 561 4.78 -17.65 -14.40
CA GLU A 561 4.15 -16.72 -15.34
C GLU A 561 4.32 -17.29 -16.75
N VAL A 562 3.26 -17.92 -17.28
CA VAL A 562 3.24 -18.39 -18.67
C VAL A 562 3.02 -17.16 -19.54
N GLN A 563 4.01 -16.81 -20.35
CA GLN A 563 3.85 -15.89 -21.49
C GLN A 563 2.77 -16.44 -22.43
N GLN A 564 1.49 -16.19 -22.16
CA GLN A 564 0.49 -16.26 -23.21
C GLN A 564 0.66 -15.02 -24.06
N ARG A 565 1.12 -15.21 -25.30
CA ARG A 565 1.17 -14.16 -26.32
C ARG A 565 -0.24 -13.92 -26.83
N THR A 566 -0.97 -12.99 -26.25
CA THR A 566 -2.26 -12.55 -26.75
C THR A 566 -2.16 -11.11 -27.23
N GLY A 567 -1.96 -10.99 -28.55
CA GLY A 567 -1.80 -9.72 -29.25
C GLY A 567 -2.95 -8.74 -29.01
N GLY A 568 -2.70 -7.77 -28.16
CA GLY A 568 -3.44 -6.52 -28.02
C GLY A 568 -2.45 -5.42 -27.69
N ALA A 569 -2.57 -4.25 -28.33
CA ALA A 569 -1.71 -3.10 -28.06
C ALA A 569 -2.06 -2.47 -26.70
N ALA A 570 -1.66 -3.14 -25.62
CA ALA A 570 -1.52 -2.57 -24.28
C ALA A 570 -0.06 -2.14 -24.08
N THR A 571 0.16 -1.09 -23.31
CA THR A 571 1.48 -0.55 -23.00
C THR A 571 2.35 -1.63 -22.35
N MET A 572 3.32 -2.16 -23.10
CA MET A 572 4.23 -3.22 -22.62
C MET A 572 4.95 -2.73 -21.36
N ARG A 573 4.68 -3.36 -20.20
CA ARG A 573 5.42 -3.11 -18.96
C ARG A 573 6.54 -4.13 -18.83
N ILE A 574 7.73 -3.63 -18.50
CA ILE A 574 8.90 -4.45 -18.23
C ILE A 574 8.62 -5.31 -17.00
N PHE A 575 8.90 -6.60 -17.13
CA PHE A 575 8.73 -7.59 -16.09
C PHE A 575 10.07 -8.18 -15.70
N THR A 576 10.40 -8.07 -14.42
CA THR A 576 11.60 -8.68 -13.83
C THR A 576 11.27 -9.87 -12.94
N GLY A 577 10.01 -10.05 -12.53
CA GLY A 577 9.62 -11.13 -11.64
C GLY A 577 10.12 -11.02 -10.21
N THR A 578 10.60 -9.84 -9.77
CA THR A 578 10.88 -9.58 -8.35
C THR A 578 9.59 -9.30 -7.58
N ILE A 579 9.49 -9.78 -6.35
CA ILE A 579 8.38 -9.43 -5.44
C ILE A 579 9.00 -8.62 -4.28
N PRO A 580 8.83 -7.28 -4.29
CA PRO A 580 9.30 -6.43 -3.20
C PRO A 580 8.72 -6.83 -1.84
N ASP A 581 9.52 -6.68 -0.81
CA ASP A 581 9.09 -6.55 0.58
C ASP A 581 9.10 -5.07 0.96
N TYR A 582 7.95 -4.56 1.40
CA TYR A 582 7.72 -3.15 1.69
C TYR A 582 7.90 -2.80 3.18
N THR A 583 8.07 -3.81 4.03
CA THR A 583 8.06 -3.61 5.50
C THR A 583 9.45 -3.44 6.09
N GLN A 584 10.49 -3.92 5.41
CA GLN A 584 11.85 -3.85 5.91
C GLN A 584 12.57 -2.56 5.48
N GLU A 585 13.06 -1.81 6.46
CA GLU A 585 14.02 -0.73 6.26
C GLU A 585 15.42 -1.32 6.01
N VAL A 586 15.74 -1.60 4.74
CA VAL A 586 17.09 -1.99 4.30
C VAL A 586 17.60 -1.03 3.23
N GLU A 587 18.92 -0.82 3.17
CA GLU A 587 19.56 -0.10 2.07
C GLU A 587 19.54 -1.00 0.82
N GLY A 588 18.52 -0.80 -0.03
CA GLY A 588 18.23 -1.61 -1.21
C GLY A 588 16.74 -1.96 -1.34
N LEU A 589 16.43 -2.87 -2.26
CA LEU A 589 15.10 -3.46 -2.40
C LEU A 589 15.11 -4.88 -1.83
N SER A 590 14.52 -5.07 -0.65
CA SER A 590 14.28 -6.41 -0.08
C SER A 590 13.25 -7.17 -0.94
N LEU A 591 13.49 -8.47 -1.13
CA LEU A 591 12.57 -9.35 -1.85
C LEU A 591 11.86 -10.29 -0.87
N SER A 592 10.54 -10.18 -0.74
CA SER A 592 9.72 -11.19 -0.06
C SER A 592 9.68 -12.51 -0.86
N GLY A 593 9.94 -12.41 -2.16
CA GLY A 593 10.05 -13.56 -3.04
C GLY A 593 10.36 -13.16 -4.48
N VAL A 594 10.28 -14.14 -5.37
CA VAL A 594 10.31 -13.89 -6.82
C VAL A 594 9.19 -14.69 -7.49
N VAL A 595 8.73 -14.24 -8.65
CA VAL A 595 7.74 -14.91 -9.47
C VAL A 595 8.32 -16.21 -10.02
N GLY A 596 7.57 -17.31 -9.92
CA GLY A 596 8.01 -18.59 -10.48
C GLY A 596 8.22 -18.48 -11.99
N GLY A 597 9.28 -19.10 -12.52
CA GLY A 597 9.65 -19.04 -13.93
C GLY A 597 9.99 -17.64 -14.46
N GLY A 598 9.91 -16.59 -13.64
CA GLY A 598 10.17 -15.21 -14.04
C GLY A 598 11.66 -14.90 -14.17
N PRO A 599 12.03 -13.75 -14.78
CA PRO A 599 13.42 -13.37 -15.01
C PRO A 599 14.31 -13.39 -13.77
N ALA A 600 13.82 -12.89 -12.64
CA ALA A 600 14.56 -12.87 -11.37
C ALA A 600 14.90 -14.29 -10.89
N GLU A 601 13.95 -15.24 -10.95
CA GLU A 601 14.23 -16.63 -10.60
C GLU A 601 15.24 -17.27 -11.58
N GLN A 602 15.07 -17.04 -12.88
CA GLN A 602 15.99 -17.57 -13.89
C GLN A 602 17.42 -17.04 -13.71
N ALA A 603 17.56 -15.81 -13.23
CA ALA A 603 18.82 -15.20 -12.84
C ALA A 603 19.39 -15.74 -11.51
N GLY A 604 18.59 -16.50 -10.73
CA GLY A 604 18.99 -17.10 -9.47
C GLY A 604 18.68 -16.26 -8.23
N LEU A 605 17.85 -15.22 -8.34
CA LEU A 605 17.33 -14.44 -7.21
C LEU A 605 16.26 -15.24 -6.45
N GLN A 606 16.11 -14.97 -5.17
CA GLN A 606 15.14 -15.62 -4.28
C GLN A 606 14.62 -14.67 -3.19
N GLY A 607 13.61 -15.10 -2.44
CA GLY A 607 13.16 -14.36 -1.25
C GLY A 607 14.27 -14.28 -0.20
N GLY A 608 14.38 -13.12 0.45
CA GLY A 608 15.46 -12.76 1.38
C GLY A 608 16.67 -12.09 0.72
N ASP A 609 16.72 -11.99 -0.61
CA ASP A 609 17.74 -11.18 -1.29
C ASP A 609 17.42 -9.68 -1.16
N VAL A 610 18.45 -8.84 -1.07
CA VAL A 610 18.33 -7.37 -1.12
C VAL A 610 19.02 -6.85 -2.37
N ILE A 611 18.28 -6.36 -3.36
CA ILE A 611 18.84 -5.77 -4.58
C ILE A 611 19.44 -4.41 -4.24
N VAL A 612 20.72 -4.22 -4.54
CA VAL A 612 21.49 -2.99 -4.30
C VAL A 612 22.00 -2.33 -5.58
N GLY A 613 21.72 -2.92 -6.75
CA GLY A 613 21.97 -2.32 -8.05
C GLY A 613 21.24 -3.04 -9.18
N LEU A 614 20.80 -2.29 -10.18
CA LEU A 614 20.11 -2.80 -11.37
C LEU A 614 20.46 -1.93 -12.58
N ALA A 615 20.84 -2.54 -13.71
CA ALA A 615 21.12 -1.83 -14.96
C ALA A 615 22.16 -0.69 -14.81
N GLY A 616 23.17 -0.90 -13.96
CA GLY A 616 24.21 0.09 -13.65
C GLY A 616 23.76 1.23 -12.74
N GLN A 617 22.51 1.25 -12.28
CA GLN A 617 22.02 2.18 -11.25
C GLN A 617 22.20 1.60 -9.86
N SER A 618 22.54 2.47 -8.90
CA SER A 618 22.45 2.13 -7.47
C SER A 618 20.98 1.98 -7.06
N VAL A 619 20.66 0.92 -6.33
CA VAL A 619 19.32 0.72 -5.76
C VAL A 619 19.45 0.82 -4.25
N THR A 620 18.96 1.92 -3.66
CA THR A 620 18.90 2.09 -2.20
C THR A 620 17.48 1.96 -1.67
N ASN A 621 16.48 2.00 -2.56
CA ASN A 621 15.06 1.89 -2.24
C ASN A 621 14.25 1.36 -3.45
N ILE A 622 12.94 1.19 -3.26
CA ILE A 622 12.05 0.68 -4.31
C ILE A 622 11.87 1.62 -5.51
N TYR A 623 11.98 2.94 -5.36
CA TYR A 623 11.83 3.85 -6.49
C TYR A 623 13.07 3.90 -7.35
N ASP A 624 14.25 3.76 -6.74
CA ASP A 624 15.49 3.55 -7.48
C ASP A 624 15.36 2.31 -8.35
N TYR A 625 14.77 1.25 -7.79
CA TYR A 625 14.46 0.05 -8.54
C TYR A 625 13.44 0.31 -9.66
N MET A 626 12.31 0.98 -9.38
CA MET A 626 11.29 1.32 -10.39
C MET A 626 11.86 2.19 -11.51
N TYR A 627 12.74 3.14 -11.19
CA TYR A 627 13.45 3.94 -12.18
C TYR A 627 14.40 3.08 -13.01
N ALA A 628 15.16 2.21 -12.34
CA ALA A 628 16.05 1.28 -13.03
C ALA A 628 15.27 0.31 -13.94
N LEU A 629 14.01 -0.03 -13.62
CA LEU A 629 13.14 -0.80 -14.52
C LEU A 629 12.89 -0.08 -15.84
N ASP A 630 12.72 1.24 -15.84
CA ASP A 630 12.48 2.01 -17.08
C ASP A 630 13.73 2.07 -17.98
N LEU A 631 14.92 1.78 -17.43
CA LEU A 631 16.17 1.67 -18.20
C LEU A 631 16.36 0.29 -18.83
N LEU A 632 15.60 -0.71 -18.40
CA LEU A 632 15.72 -2.06 -18.91
C LEU A 632 15.15 -2.16 -20.32
N LYS A 633 15.73 -3.07 -21.12
CA LYS A 633 15.20 -3.44 -22.42
C LYS A 633 14.78 -4.91 -22.39
N VAL A 634 13.56 -5.15 -22.86
CA VAL A 634 12.99 -6.50 -22.94
C VAL A 634 13.89 -7.39 -23.78
N GLY A 635 14.29 -8.54 -23.25
CA GLY A 635 15.13 -9.51 -23.94
C GLY A 635 16.63 -9.17 -23.97
N GLU A 636 17.05 -8.05 -23.40
CA GLU A 636 18.47 -7.71 -23.22
C GLU A 636 18.91 -8.04 -21.78
N PRO A 637 20.09 -8.65 -21.58
CA PRO A 637 20.60 -8.91 -20.23
C PRO A 637 20.93 -7.61 -19.51
N ALA A 638 20.56 -7.55 -18.24
CA ALA A 638 20.91 -6.47 -17.32
C ALA A 638 21.55 -7.04 -16.06
N GLU A 639 22.61 -6.37 -15.59
CA GLU A 639 23.25 -6.74 -14.33
C GLU A 639 22.34 -6.40 -13.15
N VAL A 640 22.19 -7.35 -12.23
CA VAL A 640 21.56 -7.17 -10.92
C VAL A 640 22.59 -7.47 -9.85
N ILE A 641 22.85 -6.48 -8.99
CA ILE A 641 23.73 -6.62 -7.83
C ILE A 641 22.84 -6.76 -6.60
N PHE A 642 23.07 -7.77 -5.78
CA PHE A 642 22.24 -8.05 -4.60
C PHE A 642 23.07 -8.54 -3.42
N ILE A 643 22.50 -8.49 -2.23
CA ILE A 643 23.07 -9.04 -1.00
C ILE A 643 22.27 -10.27 -0.60
N ARG A 644 22.97 -11.37 -0.31
CA ARG A 644 22.41 -12.60 0.24
C ARG A 644 23.27 -13.03 1.42
N ASP A 645 22.66 -13.24 2.59
CA ASP A 645 23.36 -13.63 3.83
C ASP A 645 24.54 -12.69 4.19
N GLY A 646 24.44 -11.41 3.83
CA GLY A 646 25.47 -10.39 4.04
C GLY A 646 26.59 -10.34 2.99
N GLU A 647 26.57 -11.21 1.98
CA GLU A 647 27.54 -11.22 0.88
C GLU A 647 26.99 -10.52 -0.37
N ARG A 648 27.81 -9.65 -0.98
CA ARG A 648 27.45 -8.94 -2.23
C ARG A 648 27.70 -9.83 -3.45
N MET A 649 26.67 -10.07 -4.24
CA MET A 649 26.65 -10.95 -5.41
C MET A 649 26.18 -10.18 -6.65
N SER A 650 26.43 -10.72 -7.84
CA SER A 650 25.96 -10.17 -9.12
C SER A 650 25.48 -11.29 -10.04
N VAL A 651 24.36 -11.06 -10.74
CA VAL A 651 23.75 -11.96 -11.73
C VAL A 651 23.30 -11.18 -12.97
N GLU A 652 23.23 -11.85 -14.11
CA GLU A 652 22.56 -11.29 -15.30
C GLU A 652 21.10 -11.74 -15.33
N MET A 653 20.18 -10.77 -15.35
CA MET A 653 18.76 -10.99 -15.50
C MET A 653 18.31 -10.52 -16.88
N ILE A 654 17.49 -11.32 -17.58
CA ILE A 654 16.93 -10.95 -18.88
C ILE A 654 15.44 -10.60 -18.69
N PRO A 655 15.06 -9.32 -18.63
CA PRO A 655 13.69 -8.91 -18.40
C PRO A 655 12.76 -9.35 -19.53
N SER A 656 11.51 -9.64 -19.19
CA SER A 656 10.46 -9.98 -20.15
C SER A 656 9.33 -8.94 -20.12
N VAL A 657 8.21 -9.22 -20.78
CA VAL A 657 7.01 -8.35 -20.78
C VAL A 657 5.93 -9.00 -19.92
N ARG A 658 5.21 -8.19 -19.13
CA ARG A 658 3.93 -8.57 -18.52
C ARG A 658 2.82 -8.11 -19.47
N GLU A 659 2.00 -9.04 -19.96
CA GLU A 659 0.78 -8.69 -20.73
C GLU A 659 -0.32 -8.13 -19.83
#